data_AF-A0A535A4V0-F1
#
_entry.id   AF-A0A535A4V0-F1
#
_cell.length_a   1.000
_cell.length_b   1.000
_cell.length_c   1.000
_cell.angle_alpha   90.00
_cell.angle_beta   90.00
_cell.angle_gamma   90.00
#
_symmetry.space_group_name_H-M   'P 1'
#
loop_
_entity.id
_entity.type
_entity.pdbx_description
1 polymer ?
#
loop_
_entity_poly.entity_id
_entity_poly.type
_entity_poly.pdbx_seq_one_letter_code
_entity_poly.pdbx_strand_id
1 'polypeptide(L)'
;MSRPKHGGAGTIRRLTAGVLLAIAVAPPSVRALSITRGPLIQNPDASTGTMTIEWWTDTAGDSTVEYGPTPALGFSATVPQTGSCEVGSAGTCHVVALSGLFPGTRYYYRLRTNGVVVQDTGTSGPYFTTLRLPTDPTDLFFTVMGDWGGGTTEEQQVADLQDAADPQITVTVGDNAYEFGTQSEWDNNALAYYRNPFRRIPFFPALGNHDLYAVGNSSWASSAEIKTFLEPRNGTQPERFYSFDHSDAHFTVLDSNSCCDAVQRNWLENDLATTARKWKFVFFHHTPYSCASGFFSNGSSIPVRTSWGPLFERYGVDIVFDGHDHLYERSTFVDDFQIDGSGGSDGLGTYYVMTGGGGKSVDSPAVLTDGVPTVNGSTCYWLASGCTGSPSAPWCSFARFHYVSVRIALDTTLTLQAIDNGNNVFDSFQITKVPPTTTTTSTSTTTTSSTTTTSTTTSTTTTSSTTTSVTTTSTTTTSTTTSTTTSTTTTVTTSTTSTTTSTTTTSSTTTTHAPTTTTSTTTSTSTSTLPSTTSTTVTTTTTSSTTTTATVPPPTTTTTTTTSTTQPPCPDADADGVCDATDNCPADPNPGQEDADGDGVGDACDPCTGGVAMTKAKLIVTGLATPAADDRLRLRGRLTLPSPFSPPLDPMTKGVRILLDDAMGGRPLDVSVPGGAYNYATKTGWKVNPSRTSWKYANGLGGIQGIVRVTVRASSAVPGQVDVGASGRNGAYPVAHGAIPVSATVVLDAPRATTGQCGRATFPGPPPAPSCRFNATGSTLTCR
;
A
#
# COMPACT_ATOMS: atom_id res chain seq x y z
N MET A 1 14.62 28.64 -83.21
CA MET A 1 13.63 29.41 -83.98
C MET A 1 12.72 28.43 -84.72
N SER A 2 11.41 28.67 -84.62
CA SER A 2 10.36 28.26 -85.56
C SER A 2 9.99 26.77 -85.71
N ARG A 3 8.92 26.38 -84.99
CA ARG A 3 7.81 25.54 -85.51
C ARG A 3 7.29 26.13 -86.85
N PRO A 4 6.57 25.42 -87.76
CA PRO A 4 5.42 24.55 -87.42
C PRO A 4 4.94 23.42 -88.41
N LYS A 5 4.04 22.58 -87.87
CA LYS A 5 2.73 22.07 -88.38
C LYS A 5 2.53 21.10 -89.57
N HIS A 6 1.57 20.18 -89.29
CA HIS A 6 0.65 19.38 -90.12
C HIS A 6 1.26 18.19 -90.87
N GLY A 7 0.84 16.92 -90.66
CA GLY A 7 -0.51 16.32 -90.76
C GLY A 7 -0.55 15.55 -92.10
N GLY A 8 -0.99 14.32 -92.31
CA GLY A 8 -1.60 13.21 -91.58
C GLY A 8 -1.78 12.05 -92.60
N ALA A 9 -2.32 10.90 -92.16
CA ALA A 9 -2.59 9.65 -92.89
C ALA A 9 -1.36 8.72 -93.08
N GLY A 10 -1.40 7.42 -92.78
CA GLY A 10 -2.45 6.53 -92.32
C GLY A 10 -2.21 5.14 -92.94
N THR A 11 -1.81 4.13 -92.17
CA THR A 11 -1.99 2.71 -92.55
C THR A 11 -1.94 1.80 -91.32
N ILE A 12 -2.88 0.86 -91.29
CA ILE A 12 -3.32 0.02 -90.17
C ILE A 12 -2.30 -1.09 -89.85
N ARG A 13 -1.95 -1.27 -88.57
CA ARG A 13 -1.44 -2.54 -88.00
C ARG A 13 -2.04 -2.78 -86.61
N ARG A 14 -2.49 -4.02 -86.41
CA ARG A 14 -3.16 -4.54 -85.19
C ARG A 14 -2.32 -4.27 -83.93
N LEU A 15 -2.95 -3.70 -82.90
CA LEU A 15 -2.40 -3.56 -81.55
C LEU A 15 -3.15 -4.50 -80.60
N THR A 16 -2.38 -5.33 -79.92
CA THR A 16 -2.77 -6.13 -78.75
C THR A 16 -3.22 -5.21 -77.62
N ALA A 17 -4.45 -5.40 -77.14
CA ALA A 17 -4.96 -4.72 -75.95
C ALA A 17 -4.39 -5.38 -74.70
N GLY A 18 -3.34 -4.77 -74.11
CA GLY A 18 -2.92 -5.04 -72.75
C GLY A 18 -3.82 -4.27 -71.79
N VAL A 19 -4.69 -4.97 -71.07
CA VAL A 19 -5.46 -4.40 -69.95
C VAL A 19 -4.49 -4.21 -68.79
N LEU A 20 -4.11 -2.96 -68.51
CA LEU A 20 -3.45 -2.58 -67.26
C LEU A 20 -4.52 -2.52 -66.16
N LEU A 21 -4.59 -3.59 -65.37
CA LEU A 21 -5.38 -3.63 -64.14
C LEU A 21 -4.66 -2.76 -63.10
N ALA A 22 -5.20 -1.56 -62.85
CA ALA A 22 -4.77 -0.73 -61.73
C ALA A 22 -5.21 -1.41 -60.43
N ILE A 23 -4.29 -2.11 -59.77
CA ILE A 23 -4.49 -2.61 -58.41
C ILE A 23 -4.52 -1.38 -57.51
N ALA A 24 -5.72 -0.98 -57.08
CA ALA A 24 -5.88 -0.05 -55.97
C ALA A 24 -5.33 -0.74 -54.72
N VAL A 25 -4.10 -0.39 -54.34
CA VAL A 25 -3.53 -0.78 -53.05
C VAL A 25 -4.33 -0.02 -51.99
N ALA A 26 -5.22 -0.72 -51.28
CA ALA A 26 -5.85 -0.18 -50.09
C ALA A 26 -4.73 0.22 -49.11
N PRO A 27 -4.78 1.42 -48.50
CA PRO A 27 -3.81 1.78 -47.48
C PRO A 27 -3.86 0.73 -46.36
N PRO A 28 -2.70 0.37 -45.76
CA PRO A 28 -2.69 -0.57 -44.65
C PRO A 28 -3.63 -0.04 -43.56
N SER A 29 -4.55 -0.88 -43.09
CA SER A 29 -5.41 -0.58 -41.96
C SER A 29 -4.52 -0.23 -40.77
N VAL A 30 -4.47 1.05 -40.39
CA VAL A 30 -3.81 1.48 -39.15
C VAL A 30 -4.60 0.84 -38.02
N ARG A 31 -4.01 -0.15 -37.35
CA ARG A 31 -4.61 -0.76 -36.16
C ARG A 31 -4.75 0.36 -35.12
N ALA A 32 -5.94 0.47 -34.51
CA ALA A 32 -6.15 1.44 -33.45
C ALA A 32 -5.33 1.00 -32.22
N LEU A 33 -4.45 1.88 -31.75
CA LEU A 33 -3.70 1.73 -30.51
C LEU A 33 -4.67 1.43 -29.37
N SER A 34 -4.50 0.30 -28.69
CA SER A 34 -5.44 -0.16 -27.66
C SER A 34 -4.73 -0.67 -26.41
N ILE A 35 -5.37 -0.49 -25.26
CA ILE A 35 -4.91 -1.09 -24.00
C ILE A 35 -5.18 -2.60 -24.06
N THR A 36 -4.13 -3.39 -23.90
CA THR A 36 -4.17 -4.86 -23.88
C THR A 36 -4.28 -5.41 -22.45
N ARG A 37 -3.76 -4.68 -21.45
CA ARG A 37 -3.87 -5.01 -20.02
C ARG A 37 -3.96 -3.74 -19.18
N GLY A 38 -4.74 -3.80 -18.09
CA GLY A 38 -4.87 -2.72 -17.12
C GLY A 38 -5.85 -1.61 -17.55
N PRO A 39 -5.71 -0.40 -16.98
CA PRO A 39 -4.63 0.03 -16.08
C PRO A 39 -4.75 -0.54 -14.66
N LEU A 40 -3.62 -0.64 -14.00
CA LEU A 40 -3.45 -1.03 -12.60
C LEU A 40 -3.00 0.20 -11.80
N ILE A 41 -3.56 0.37 -10.61
CA ILE A 41 -3.20 1.44 -9.67
C ILE A 41 -2.37 0.83 -8.54
N GLN A 42 -1.15 1.31 -8.34
CA GLN A 42 -0.15 0.70 -7.45
C GLN A 42 0.58 1.76 -6.62
N ASN A 43 1.15 1.36 -5.48
CA ASN A 43 1.86 2.26 -4.57
C ASN A 43 3.20 1.66 -4.09
N PRO A 44 4.20 1.49 -4.98
CA PRO A 44 5.46 0.81 -4.65
C PRO A 44 6.34 1.56 -3.65
N ASP A 45 6.00 2.81 -3.32
CA ASP A 45 6.73 3.62 -2.35
C ASP A 45 6.08 3.59 -0.95
N ALA A 46 4.96 2.88 -0.76
CA ALA A 46 4.13 2.93 0.46
C ALA A 46 3.89 4.36 0.97
N SER A 47 3.64 5.29 0.05
CA SER A 47 3.63 6.72 0.34
C SER A 47 2.28 7.36 0.03
N THR A 48 1.84 8.19 0.96
CA THR A 48 0.63 9.03 0.82
C THR A 48 0.74 10.11 -0.26
N GLY A 49 1.97 10.40 -0.72
CA GLY A 49 2.25 11.45 -1.70
C GLY A 49 2.56 10.95 -3.11
N THR A 50 2.51 9.63 -3.35
CA THR A 50 2.80 9.03 -4.65
C THR A 50 1.71 8.06 -5.08
N MET A 51 1.67 7.75 -6.37
CA MET A 51 0.86 6.69 -6.96
C MET A 51 1.48 6.31 -8.31
N THR A 52 1.52 5.03 -8.64
CA THR A 52 1.99 4.55 -9.94
C THR A 52 0.80 4.01 -10.73
N ILE A 53 0.73 4.35 -12.02
CA ILE A 53 -0.24 3.78 -12.94
C ILE A 53 0.51 2.95 -13.98
N GLU A 54 0.11 1.70 -14.11
CA GLU A 54 0.68 0.72 -15.03
C GLU A 54 -0.37 0.25 -16.05
N TRP A 55 -0.03 0.17 -17.33
CA TRP A 55 -0.91 -0.39 -18.37
C TRP A 55 -0.11 -0.96 -19.53
N TRP A 56 -0.72 -1.82 -20.35
CA TRP A 56 -0.07 -2.37 -21.54
C TRP A 56 -0.80 -1.95 -22.79
N THR A 57 -0.06 -1.81 -23.89
CA THR A 57 -0.66 -1.61 -25.21
C THR A 57 -0.03 -2.52 -26.27
N ASP A 58 -0.73 -2.67 -27.39
CA ASP A 58 -0.25 -3.43 -28.54
C ASP A 58 0.85 -2.73 -29.37
N THR A 59 1.24 -1.50 -28.97
CA THR A 59 2.27 -0.72 -29.66
C THR A 59 3.15 0.04 -28.67
N ALA A 60 4.46 -0.08 -28.83
CA ALA A 60 5.44 0.73 -28.10
C ALA A 60 5.21 2.25 -28.27
N GLY A 61 5.33 3.01 -27.18
CA GLY A 61 5.25 4.46 -27.23
C GLY A 61 5.46 5.18 -25.90
N ASP A 62 5.79 6.46 -26.00
CA ASP A 62 5.93 7.34 -24.84
C ASP A 62 4.62 7.36 -24.05
N SER A 63 4.75 7.13 -22.75
CA SER A 63 3.66 6.91 -21.80
C SER A 63 3.33 8.22 -21.11
N THR A 64 2.10 8.70 -21.19
CA THR A 64 1.69 9.92 -20.48
C THR A 64 0.43 9.68 -19.66
N VAL A 65 0.50 10.06 -18.39
CA VAL A 65 -0.65 10.18 -17.50
C VAL A 65 -0.98 11.65 -17.35
N GLU A 66 -2.17 12.07 -17.76
CA GLU A 66 -2.75 13.36 -17.42
C GLU A 66 -3.67 13.16 -16.21
N TYR A 67 -3.53 13.96 -15.16
CA TYR A 67 -4.24 13.74 -13.90
C TYR A 67 -4.64 15.04 -13.20
N GLY A 68 -5.56 14.96 -12.24
CA GLY A 68 -5.93 16.09 -11.38
C GLY A 68 -7.08 15.78 -10.42
N PRO A 69 -7.32 16.65 -9.42
CA PRO A 69 -8.37 16.45 -8.42
C PRO A 69 -9.80 16.63 -8.98
N THR A 70 -9.92 16.98 -10.26
CA THR A 70 -11.19 17.11 -10.97
C THR A 70 -11.09 16.45 -12.35
N PRO A 71 -12.20 16.05 -12.99
CA PRO A 71 -12.18 15.48 -14.33
C PRO A 71 -11.63 16.40 -15.43
N ALA A 72 -11.48 17.71 -15.16
CA ALA A 72 -10.82 18.65 -16.07
C ALA A 72 -9.30 18.42 -16.15
N LEU A 73 -8.74 17.61 -15.25
CA LEU A 73 -7.30 17.35 -15.11
C LEU A 73 -6.52 18.67 -14.89
N GLY A 74 -5.20 18.63 -14.97
CA GLY A 74 -4.37 19.83 -14.82
C GLY A 74 -2.89 19.57 -14.64
N PHE A 75 -2.51 18.32 -14.40
CA PHE A 75 -1.14 17.85 -14.31
C PHE A 75 -0.88 16.78 -15.37
N SER A 76 0.39 16.59 -15.71
CA SER A 76 0.82 15.53 -16.62
C SER A 76 2.18 14.99 -16.20
N ALA A 77 2.35 13.67 -16.29
CA ALA A 77 3.64 13.00 -16.17
C ALA A 77 3.87 12.17 -17.44
N THR A 78 5.06 12.28 -18.03
CA THR A 78 5.43 11.56 -19.26
C THR A 78 6.73 10.79 -19.02
N VAL A 79 6.72 9.52 -19.42
CA VAL A 79 7.87 8.61 -19.40
C VAL A 79 8.17 8.19 -20.84
N PRO A 80 9.40 8.35 -21.33
CA PRO A 80 9.78 7.87 -22.66
C PRO A 80 9.62 6.36 -22.80
N GLN A 81 9.41 5.87 -24.02
CA GLN A 81 9.30 4.42 -24.30
C GLN A 81 10.47 3.59 -23.76
N THR A 82 11.68 4.14 -23.64
CA THR A 82 12.84 3.42 -23.07
C THR A 82 12.69 3.11 -21.58
N GLY A 83 11.77 3.76 -20.88
CA GLY A 83 11.42 3.47 -19.48
C GLY A 83 10.23 2.51 -19.34
N SER A 84 9.79 1.89 -20.43
CA SER A 84 8.73 0.88 -20.48
C SER A 84 9.33 -0.53 -20.35
N CYS A 85 8.69 -1.44 -19.62
CA CYS A 85 9.16 -2.83 -19.45
C CYS A 85 8.44 -3.80 -20.40
N GLU A 86 9.01 -5.00 -20.58
CA GLU A 86 8.36 -6.10 -21.31
C GLU A 86 7.89 -7.16 -20.31
N VAL A 87 6.59 -7.48 -20.32
CA VAL A 87 6.01 -8.59 -19.55
C VAL A 87 5.18 -9.47 -20.49
N GLY A 88 5.84 -10.47 -21.07
CA GLY A 88 5.19 -11.54 -21.84
C GLY A 88 4.51 -11.11 -23.14
N SER A 89 3.44 -11.81 -23.53
CA SER A 89 2.72 -11.63 -24.80
C SER A 89 1.77 -10.44 -24.85
N ALA A 90 1.63 -9.66 -23.77
CA ALA A 90 0.67 -8.56 -23.66
C ALA A 90 1.11 -7.27 -24.37
N GLY A 91 2.32 -7.23 -24.94
CA GLY A 91 2.86 -6.06 -25.63
C GLY A 91 3.73 -5.21 -24.71
N THR A 92 3.78 -3.89 -24.95
CA THR A 92 4.62 -2.96 -24.21
C THR A 92 3.95 -2.54 -22.90
N CYS A 93 4.64 -2.67 -21.76
CA CYS A 93 4.17 -2.14 -20.48
C CYS A 93 4.57 -0.67 -20.30
N HIS A 94 3.63 0.15 -19.86
CA HIS A 94 3.78 1.56 -19.58
C HIS A 94 3.66 1.79 -18.07
N VAL A 95 4.74 2.21 -17.42
CA VAL A 95 4.77 2.51 -15.99
C VAL A 95 4.98 4.01 -15.80
N VAL A 96 4.07 4.70 -15.12
CA VAL A 96 4.19 6.14 -14.85
C VAL A 96 3.96 6.42 -13.37
N ALA A 97 5.05 6.76 -12.67
CA ALA A 97 5.01 7.21 -11.28
C ALA A 97 4.55 8.68 -11.19
N LEU A 98 3.58 8.93 -10.32
CA LEU A 98 3.07 10.25 -9.98
C LEU A 98 3.56 10.61 -8.58
N SER A 99 4.03 11.84 -8.39
CA SER A 99 4.54 12.32 -7.11
C SER A 99 4.01 13.72 -6.79
N GLY A 100 4.14 14.12 -5.52
CA GLY A 100 3.62 15.40 -5.03
C GLY A 100 2.09 15.44 -4.91
N LEU A 101 1.48 14.26 -4.78
CA LEU A 101 0.03 14.13 -4.59
C LEU A 101 -0.35 14.50 -3.15
N PHE A 102 -1.57 14.99 -2.96
CA PHE A 102 -2.11 15.22 -1.63
C PHE A 102 -2.61 13.90 -1.04
N PRO A 103 -2.30 13.58 0.23
CA PRO A 103 -2.85 12.40 0.92
C PRO A 103 -4.38 12.38 0.93
N GLY A 104 -4.97 11.18 0.92
CA GLY A 104 -6.42 10.98 1.02
C GLY A 104 -7.27 11.64 -0.07
N THR A 105 -6.65 11.99 -1.20
CA THR A 105 -7.26 12.82 -2.23
C THR A 105 -7.58 11.98 -3.46
N ARG A 106 -8.79 12.17 -4.01
CA ARG A 106 -9.21 11.53 -5.26
C ARG A 106 -8.64 12.29 -6.45
N TYR A 107 -7.98 11.58 -7.35
CA TYR A 107 -7.43 12.08 -8.61
C TYR A 107 -8.04 11.35 -9.78
N TYR A 108 -8.60 12.11 -10.73
CA TYR A 108 -9.02 11.61 -12.03
C TYR A 108 -7.83 11.56 -12.97
N TYR A 109 -7.83 10.62 -13.91
CA TYR A 109 -6.74 10.50 -14.86
C TYR A 109 -7.17 10.08 -16.27
N ARG A 110 -6.30 10.37 -17.23
CA ARG A 110 -6.35 9.94 -18.64
C ARG A 110 -4.98 9.42 -19.05
N LEU A 111 -4.98 8.36 -19.85
CA LEU A 111 -3.78 7.72 -20.38
C LEU A 111 -3.58 8.05 -21.85
N ARG A 112 -2.34 8.34 -22.22
CA ARG A 112 -1.90 8.46 -23.60
C ARG A 112 -0.67 7.62 -23.86
N THR A 113 -0.60 7.07 -25.05
CA THR A 113 0.59 6.41 -25.60
C THR A 113 0.91 7.08 -26.94
N ASN A 114 2.14 7.56 -27.13
CA ASN A 114 2.56 8.39 -28.29
C ASN A 114 1.62 9.60 -28.54
N GLY A 115 1.14 10.23 -27.47
CA GLY A 115 0.21 11.37 -27.55
C GLY A 115 -1.23 11.01 -27.92
N VAL A 116 -1.54 9.77 -28.29
CA VAL A 116 -2.90 9.29 -28.56
C VAL A 116 -3.56 8.89 -27.26
N VAL A 117 -4.81 9.34 -27.03
CA VAL A 117 -5.60 8.93 -25.86
C VAL A 117 -5.98 7.45 -26.01
N VAL A 118 -5.51 6.62 -25.06
CA VAL A 118 -5.84 5.18 -25.00
C VAL A 118 -6.86 4.87 -23.90
N GLN A 119 -6.98 5.75 -22.92
CA GLN A 119 -8.06 5.75 -21.93
C GLN A 119 -8.41 7.19 -21.56
N ASP A 120 -9.62 7.65 -21.87
CA ASP A 120 -10.10 8.98 -21.51
C ASP A 120 -10.68 9.01 -20.08
N THR A 121 -10.86 10.21 -19.52
CA THR A 121 -11.64 10.38 -18.30
C THR A 121 -13.09 9.99 -18.57
N GLY A 122 -13.75 10.58 -19.56
CA GLY A 122 -15.20 10.40 -19.72
C GLY A 122 -15.99 11.02 -18.56
N THR A 123 -17.29 10.68 -18.42
CA THR A 123 -18.24 11.44 -17.58
C THR A 123 -18.04 11.26 -16.08
N SER A 124 -17.50 10.12 -15.65
CA SER A 124 -17.28 9.76 -14.24
C SER A 124 -15.86 9.23 -14.00
N GLY A 125 -14.92 9.67 -14.83
CA GLY A 125 -13.76 8.90 -15.27
C GLY A 125 -12.92 8.14 -14.28
N PRO A 126 -12.07 7.21 -14.77
CA PRO A 126 -11.22 6.45 -13.90
C PRO A 126 -10.42 7.40 -13.01
N TYR A 127 -10.43 7.07 -11.73
CA TYR A 127 -9.84 7.87 -10.66
C TYR A 127 -9.15 6.94 -9.70
N PHE A 128 -8.17 7.42 -8.96
CA PHE A 128 -7.65 6.73 -7.80
C PHE A 128 -7.74 7.64 -6.58
N THR A 129 -7.63 7.07 -5.38
CA THR A 129 -7.51 7.84 -4.13
C THR A 129 -6.17 7.51 -3.50
N THR A 130 -5.40 8.54 -3.14
CA THR A 130 -4.11 8.36 -2.46
C THR A 130 -4.28 7.84 -1.04
N LEU A 131 -3.24 7.17 -0.53
CA LEU A 131 -3.20 6.76 0.87
C LEU A 131 -3.31 7.99 1.79
N ARG A 132 -3.89 7.80 2.98
CA ARG A 132 -4.10 8.84 4.00
C ARG A 132 -3.00 8.85 5.04
N LEU A 133 -2.78 10.04 5.60
CA LEU A 133 -1.90 10.20 6.73
C LEU A 133 -2.49 9.54 7.99
N PRO A 134 -1.65 9.05 8.91
CA PRO A 134 -2.10 8.49 10.20
C PRO A 134 -2.91 9.45 11.06
N THR A 135 -2.71 10.75 10.87
CA THR A 135 -3.44 11.80 11.60
C THR A 135 -4.79 12.16 10.99
N ASP A 136 -5.18 11.53 9.87
CA ASP A 136 -6.48 11.71 9.24
C ASP A 136 -7.53 10.87 9.98
N PRO A 137 -8.48 11.49 10.70
CA PRO A 137 -9.47 10.77 11.49
C PRO A 137 -10.68 10.30 10.66
N THR A 138 -10.63 10.41 9.32
CA THR A 138 -11.74 10.01 8.45
C THR A 138 -11.80 8.49 8.29
N ASP A 139 -12.99 8.00 7.91
CA ASP A 139 -13.27 6.57 7.87
C ASP A 139 -12.36 5.82 6.90
N LEU A 140 -11.67 4.79 7.39
CA LEU A 140 -10.93 3.83 6.58
C LEU A 140 -11.87 2.75 6.06
N PHE A 141 -11.81 2.43 4.77
CA PHE A 141 -12.59 1.35 4.16
C PHE A 141 -11.77 0.55 3.16
N PHE A 142 -11.63 -0.76 3.41
CA PHE A 142 -10.98 -1.70 2.51
C PHE A 142 -11.78 -3.00 2.37
N THR A 143 -11.47 -3.76 1.32
CA THR A 143 -11.99 -5.12 1.10
C THR A 143 -10.88 -6.15 1.07
N VAL A 144 -11.22 -7.38 1.43
CA VAL A 144 -10.33 -8.54 1.42
C VAL A 144 -11.00 -9.71 0.71
N MET A 145 -10.23 -10.45 -0.09
CA MET A 145 -10.66 -11.70 -0.73
C MET A 145 -9.47 -12.62 -0.97
N GLY A 146 -9.71 -13.93 -1.00
CA GLY A 146 -8.73 -14.95 -1.36
C GLY A 146 -9.32 -15.96 -2.31
N ASP A 147 -8.46 -16.77 -2.95
CA ASP A 147 -8.87 -17.94 -3.71
C ASP A 147 -9.86 -17.55 -4.83
N TRP A 148 -9.44 -16.54 -5.59
CA TRP A 148 -10.13 -15.92 -6.71
C TRP A 148 -9.32 -16.12 -8.00
N GLY A 149 -9.75 -15.57 -9.13
CA GLY A 149 -9.12 -15.85 -10.42
C GLY A 149 -9.43 -17.25 -10.95
N GLY A 150 -10.62 -17.77 -10.63
CA GLY A 150 -11.17 -19.00 -11.21
C GLY A 150 -11.92 -18.75 -12.52
N GLY A 151 -12.25 -17.48 -12.82
CA GLY A 151 -13.00 -17.08 -14.01
C GLY A 151 -14.43 -17.59 -14.00
N THR A 152 -15.07 -17.62 -12.82
CA THR A 152 -16.42 -18.18 -12.61
C THR A 152 -17.50 -17.10 -12.67
N THR A 153 -18.77 -17.53 -12.78
CA THR A 153 -19.90 -16.59 -12.75
C THR A 153 -20.07 -15.97 -11.36
N GLU A 154 -19.80 -16.74 -10.33
CA GLU A 154 -19.86 -16.31 -8.93
C GLU A 154 -18.77 -15.30 -8.61
N GLU A 155 -17.57 -15.46 -9.17
CA GLU A 155 -16.49 -14.47 -9.10
C GLU A 155 -16.88 -13.14 -9.75
N GLN A 156 -17.53 -13.14 -10.93
CA GLN A 156 -18.04 -11.90 -11.54
C GLN A 156 -19.00 -11.16 -10.61
N GLN A 157 -19.86 -11.87 -9.89
CA GLN A 157 -20.80 -11.27 -8.94
C GLN A 157 -20.06 -10.65 -7.75
N VAL A 158 -19.02 -11.31 -7.22
CA VAL A 158 -18.17 -10.74 -6.17
C VAL A 158 -17.44 -9.48 -6.67
N ALA A 159 -16.87 -9.53 -7.88
CA ALA A 159 -16.18 -8.40 -8.50
C ALA A 159 -17.11 -7.19 -8.70
N ASP A 160 -18.34 -7.41 -9.18
CA ASP A 160 -19.34 -6.36 -9.37
C ASP A 160 -19.74 -5.69 -8.04
N LEU A 161 -19.84 -6.47 -6.95
CA LEU A 161 -20.14 -5.94 -5.63
C LEU A 161 -19.00 -5.11 -5.05
N GLN A 162 -17.75 -5.57 -5.20
CA GLN A 162 -16.58 -4.79 -4.79
C GLN A 162 -16.43 -3.50 -5.61
N ASP A 163 -16.68 -3.58 -6.92
CA ASP A 163 -16.66 -2.41 -7.82
C ASP A 163 -17.67 -1.36 -7.36
N ALA A 164 -18.90 -1.80 -7.05
CA ALA A 164 -19.98 -0.96 -6.55
C ALA A 164 -19.73 -0.40 -5.15
N ALA A 165 -19.01 -1.15 -4.30
CA ALA A 165 -18.67 -0.71 -2.95
C ALA A 165 -17.66 0.46 -2.92
N ASP A 166 -16.80 0.57 -3.95
CA ASP A 166 -15.78 1.62 -4.09
C ASP A 166 -14.83 1.71 -2.86
N PRO A 167 -14.15 0.62 -2.47
CA PRO A 167 -13.18 0.67 -1.37
C PRO A 167 -11.99 1.56 -1.68
N GLN A 168 -11.28 1.98 -0.63
CA GLN A 168 -10.12 2.82 -0.78
C GLN A 168 -8.89 2.04 -1.23
N ILE A 169 -8.80 0.78 -0.78
CA ILE A 169 -7.80 -0.21 -1.16
C ILE A 169 -8.46 -1.61 -1.15
N THR A 170 -7.87 -2.55 -1.88
CA THR A 170 -8.20 -3.98 -1.80
C THR A 170 -6.93 -4.76 -1.55
N VAL A 171 -6.98 -5.69 -0.59
CA VAL A 171 -5.86 -6.58 -0.25
C VAL A 171 -6.31 -8.03 -0.49
N THR A 172 -5.47 -8.88 -1.06
CA THR A 172 -5.81 -10.31 -1.23
C THR A 172 -4.93 -11.21 -0.41
N VAL A 173 -5.45 -12.40 -0.12
CA VAL A 173 -4.78 -13.43 0.67
C VAL A 173 -4.30 -14.59 -0.23
N GLY A 174 -3.96 -14.30 -1.48
CA GLY A 174 -3.35 -15.28 -2.39
C GLY A 174 -4.32 -16.19 -3.12
N ASP A 175 -3.70 -17.00 -4.01
CA ASP A 175 -4.35 -17.74 -5.08
C ASP A 175 -5.20 -16.80 -5.93
N ASN A 176 -4.48 -15.95 -6.65
CA ASN A 176 -5.05 -14.83 -7.37
C ASN A 176 -5.37 -15.18 -8.84
N ALA A 177 -4.78 -16.26 -9.37
CA ALA A 177 -5.06 -16.74 -10.73
C ALA A 177 -4.92 -18.27 -10.85
N TYR A 178 -6.05 -18.97 -10.90
CA TYR A 178 -6.08 -20.43 -11.06
C TYR A 178 -5.88 -20.85 -12.53
N GLU A 179 -5.29 -22.02 -12.76
CA GLU A 179 -4.85 -23.02 -11.77
C GLU A 179 -3.36 -22.91 -11.44
N PHE A 180 -2.55 -22.34 -12.33
CA PHE A 180 -1.10 -22.41 -12.23
C PHE A 180 -0.40 -21.05 -12.07
N GLY A 181 -1.15 -19.96 -11.89
CA GLY A 181 -0.56 -18.62 -11.73
C GLY A 181 0.09 -18.09 -13.00
N THR A 182 -0.29 -18.62 -14.17
CA THR A 182 0.30 -18.17 -15.44
C THR A 182 -0.19 -16.78 -15.82
N GLN A 183 0.59 -16.09 -16.65
CA GLN A 183 0.18 -14.77 -17.16
C GLN A 183 -1.17 -14.82 -17.89
N SER A 184 -1.44 -15.90 -18.65
CA SER A 184 -2.72 -16.09 -19.35
C SER A 184 -3.89 -16.30 -18.39
N GLU A 185 -3.67 -16.94 -17.24
CA GLU A 185 -4.71 -17.11 -16.23
C GLU A 185 -4.98 -15.78 -15.51
N TRP A 186 -3.94 -15.00 -15.21
CA TRP A 186 -4.10 -13.62 -14.76
C TRP A 186 -4.94 -12.78 -15.73
N ASP A 187 -4.61 -12.81 -17.02
CA ASP A 187 -5.30 -12.02 -18.04
C ASP A 187 -6.78 -12.44 -18.19
N ASN A 188 -7.06 -13.75 -18.22
CA ASN A 188 -8.39 -14.27 -18.56
C ASN A 188 -9.30 -14.49 -17.36
N ASN A 189 -8.75 -14.88 -16.22
CA ASN A 189 -9.53 -15.34 -15.06
C ASN A 189 -9.62 -14.26 -13.96
N ALA A 190 -8.63 -13.38 -13.86
CA ALA A 190 -8.59 -12.33 -12.84
C ALA A 190 -8.83 -10.93 -13.43
N LEU A 191 -7.90 -10.43 -14.25
CA LEU A 191 -7.91 -9.06 -14.77
C LEU A 191 -9.13 -8.76 -15.66
N ALA A 192 -9.68 -9.78 -16.34
CA ALA A 192 -10.90 -9.63 -17.13
C ALA A 192 -12.13 -9.29 -16.27
N TYR A 193 -12.23 -9.84 -15.06
CA TYR A 193 -13.36 -9.69 -14.14
C TYR A 193 -13.20 -8.43 -13.25
N TYR A 194 -11.98 -8.14 -12.82
CA TYR A 194 -11.65 -7.03 -11.92
C TYR A 194 -11.15 -5.76 -12.62
N ARG A 195 -11.39 -5.63 -13.93
CA ARG A 195 -10.96 -4.47 -14.72
C ARG A 195 -11.43 -3.13 -14.16
N ASN A 196 -12.68 -3.04 -13.70
CA ASN A 196 -13.26 -1.79 -13.20
C ASN A 196 -12.75 -1.39 -11.80
N PRO A 197 -12.55 -2.32 -10.85
CA PRO A 197 -11.87 -1.99 -9.60
C PRO A 197 -10.39 -1.68 -9.80
N PHE A 198 -9.62 -2.45 -10.58
CA PHE A 198 -8.16 -2.24 -10.72
C PHE A 198 -7.75 -0.93 -11.40
N ARG A 199 -8.61 -0.36 -12.25
CA ARG A 199 -8.37 0.98 -12.80
C ARG A 199 -8.64 2.11 -11.78
N ARG A 200 -9.11 1.79 -10.57
CA ARG A 200 -9.51 2.80 -9.56
C ARG A 200 -8.94 2.60 -8.16
N ILE A 201 -8.77 1.35 -7.76
CA ILE A 201 -8.51 0.95 -6.38
C ILE A 201 -7.07 0.41 -6.33
N PRO A 202 -6.19 1.01 -5.50
CA PRO A 202 -4.90 0.41 -5.18
C PRO A 202 -5.09 -1.01 -4.67
N PHE A 203 -4.35 -1.94 -5.28
CA PHE A 203 -4.47 -3.36 -5.05
C PHE A 203 -3.16 -3.91 -4.47
N PHE A 204 -3.26 -4.77 -3.46
CA PHE A 204 -2.11 -5.34 -2.74
C PHE A 204 -2.29 -6.87 -2.61
N PRO A 205 -1.67 -7.68 -3.48
CA PRO A 205 -1.78 -9.13 -3.44
C PRO A 205 -0.76 -9.78 -2.50
N ALA A 206 -1.21 -10.80 -1.78
CA ALA A 206 -0.33 -11.84 -1.23
C ALA A 206 -0.19 -12.99 -2.25
N LEU A 207 0.93 -13.73 -2.21
CA LEU A 207 1.07 -14.97 -2.97
C LEU A 207 0.36 -16.13 -2.28
N GLY A 208 -0.37 -16.91 -3.08
CA GLY A 208 -0.81 -18.27 -2.75
C GLY A 208 0.03 -19.35 -3.43
N ASN A 209 -0.34 -20.61 -3.24
CA ASN A 209 0.40 -21.72 -3.84
C ASN A 209 0.11 -21.87 -5.33
N HIS A 210 -1.12 -21.61 -5.78
CA HIS A 210 -1.49 -21.67 -7.19
C HIS A 210 -0.77 -20.60 -8.00
N ASP A 211 -0.45 -19.44 -7.40
CA ASP A 211 0.31 -18.37 -8.06
C ASP A 211 1.75 -18.80 -8.41
N LEU A 212 2.25 -19.85 -7.75
CA LEU A 212 3.61 -20.34 -7.91
C LEU A 212 3.70 -21.67 -8.65
N TYR A 213 2.59 -22.38 -8.94
CA TYR A 213 2.66 -23.73 -9.51
C TYR A 213 3.36 -23.79 -10.87
N ALA A 214 3.22 -22.79 -11.74
CA ALA A 214 3.90 -22.76 -13.03
C ALA A 214 5.44 -22.61 -12.93
N VAL A 215 5.94 -21.98 -11.85
CA VAL A 215 7.36 -21.65 -11.70
C VAL A 215 8.06 -22.43 -10.58
N GLY A 216 7.30 -22.96 -9.64
CA GLY A 216 7.77 -23.57 -8.40
C GLY A 216 8.13 -22.54 -7.31
N ASN A 217 7.94 -22.92 -6.04
CA ASN A 217 8.19 -22.05 -4.88
C ASN A 217 9.62 -21.48 -4.84
N SER A 218 10.64 -22.26 -5.21
CA SER A 218 12.04 -21.80 -5.25
C SER A 218 12.33 -20.74 -6.32
N SER A 219 11.41 -20.52 -7.24
CA SER A 219 11.53 -19.57 -8.35
C SER A 219 10.38 -18.56 -8.35
N TRP A 220 9.84 -18.26 -7.17
CA TRP A 220 8.76 -17.30 -6.95
C TRP A 220 8.97 -15.96 -7.64
N ALA A 221 10.21 -15.47 -7.73
CA ALA A 221 10.57 -14.21 -8.38
C ALA A 221 10.26 -14.22 -9.90
N SER A 222 10.07 -15.41 -10.48
CA SER A 222 9.69 -15.59 -11.87
C SER A 222 8.19 -15.70 -12.12
N SER A 223 7.36 -15.73 -11.06
CA SER A 223 5.90 -15.82 -11.16
C SER A 223 5.30 -14.65 -11.96
N ALA A 224 4.08 -14.84 -12.48
CA ALA A 224 3.41 -13.77 -13.22
C ALA A 224 3.02 -12.60 -12.32
N GLU A 225 2.64 -12.87 -11.06
CA GLU A 225 2.28 -11.86 -10.08
C GLU A 225 3.44 -10.90 -9.79
N ILE A 226 4.61 -11.43 -9.38
CA ILE A 226 5.81 -10.63 -9.07
C ILE A 226 6.29 -9.81 -10.27
N LYS A 227 6.01 -10.25 -11.50
CA LYS A 227 6.35 -9.51 -12.73
C LYS A 227 5.30 -8.51 -13.18
N THR A 228 4.07 -8.63 -12.69
CA THR A 228 2.92 -7.80 -13.12
C THR A 228 2.62 -6.70 -12.11
N PHE A 229 2.90 -6.91 -10.82
CA PHE A 229 2.51 -5.98 -9.77
C PHE A 229 3.70 -5.25 -9.16
N LEU A 230 3.58 -3.93 -8.99
CA LEU A 230 4.57 -3.06 -8.34
C LEU A 230 4.15 -2.81 -6.89
N GLU A 231 4.55 -3.72 -6.01
CA GLU A 231 4.21 -3.68 -4.59
C GLU A 231 5.20 -2.83 -3.77
N PRO A 232 4.88 -2.48 -2.51
CA PRO A 232 5.78 -1.73 -1.66
C PRO A 232 7.18 -2.35 -1.51
N ARG A 233 8.20 -1.51 -1.71
CA ARG A 233 9.61 -1.92 -1.76
C ARG A 233 10.32 -1.85 -0.41
N ASN A 234 9.64 -2.26 0.66
CA ASN A 234 10.16 -2.23 2.03
C ASN A 234 10.40 -3.62 2.65
N GLY A 235 10.14 -4.68 1.88
CA GLY A 235 10.65 -6.04 2.13
C GLY A 235 11.88 -6.39 1.29
N THR A 236 12.37 -7.62 1.42
CA THR A 236 13.45 -8.14 0.57
C THR A 236 12.97 -8.20 -0.87
N GLN A 237 13.75 -7.65 -1.79
CA GLN A 237 13.41 -7.58 -3.21
C GLN A 237 13.73 -8.89 -3.94
N PRO A 238 12.94 -9.30 -4.96
CA PRO A 238 11.67 -8.69 -5.38
C PRO A 238 10.51 -8.86 -4.37
N GLU A 239 9.48 -8.02 -4.49
CA GLU A 239 8.46 -7.66 -3.47
C GLU A 239 7.49 -8.78 -3.04
N ARG A 240 8.02 -9.89 -2.52
CA ARG A 240 7.26 -11.08 -2.11
C ARG A 240 6.49 -10.91 -0.80
N PHE A 241 6.95 -10.02 0.06
CA PHE A 241 6.32 -9.64 1.32
C PHE A 241 6.68 -8.18 1.59
N TYR A 242 5.76 -7.44 2.18
CA TYR A 242 5.86 -5.99 2.26
C TYR A 242 4.85 -5.42 3.27
N SER A 243 4.99 -4.14 3.61
CA SER A 243 4.03 -3.45 4.47
C SER A 243 3.71 -2.04 3.98
N PHE A 244 2.60 -1.48 4.43
CA PHE A 244 2.27 -0.07 4.17
C PHE A 244 1.32 0.47 5.23
N ASP A 245 1.24 1.80 5.31
CA ASP A 245 0.33 2.50 6.20
C ASP A 245 -0.80 3.16 5.42
N HIS A 246 -2.03 3.03 5.92
CA HIS A 246 -3.18 3.75 5.39
C HIS A 246 -4.08 4.25 6.51
N SER A 247 -4.11 5.57 6.75
CA SER A 247 -4.67 6.13 8.00
C SER A 247 -3.87 5.62 9.21
N ASP A 248 -4.44 5.56 10.43
CA ASP A 248 -3.73 5.03 11.61
C ASP A 248 -3.74 3.47 11.66
N ALA A 249 -3.59 2.85 10.50
CA ALA A 249 -3.59 1.42 10.32
C ALA A 249 -2.35 0.96 9.54
N HIS A 250 -1.72 -0.11 10.04
CA HIS A 250 -0.59 -0.79 9.45
C HIS A 250 -1.04 -2.10 8.81
N PHE A 251 -0.59 -2.34 7.57
CA PHE A 251 -0.91 -3.50 6.77
C PHE A 251 0.37 -4.25 6.44
N THR A 252 0.45 -5.52 6.84
CA THR A 252 1.59 -6.40 6.57
C THR A 252 1.14 -7.57 5.68
N VAL A 253 1.77 -7.74 4.51
CA VAL A 253 1.48 -8.80 3.56
C VAL A 253 2.64 -9.79 3.50
N LEU A 254 2.36 -11.09 3.65
CA LEU A 254 3.38 -12.14 3.76
C LEU A 254 3.20 -13.26 2.73
N ASP A 255 4.31 -13.85 2.31
CA ASP A 255 4.33 -15.09 1.53
C ASP A 255 4.42 -16.32 2.45
N SER A 256 3.26 -16.94 2.64
CA SER A 256 3.12 -18.17 3.43
C SER A 256 3.64 -19.44 2.74
N ASN A 257 3.92 -19.43 1.43
CA ASN A 257 4.54 -20.58 0.74
C ASN A 257 5.95 -20.89 1.28
N SER A 258 6.58 -19.88 1.89
CA SER A 258 7.86 -19.98 2.58
C SER A 258 7.76 -19.38 3.99
N CYS A 259 6.64 -19.60 4.70
CA CYS A 259 6.29 -18.95 5.98
C CYS A 259 7.41 -18.85 7.02
N CYS A 260 8.34 -19.77 6.96
CA CYS A 260 9.17 -20.11 8.08
C CYS A 260 10.66 -19.98 7.73
N ASP A 261 10.95 -19.31 6.60
CA ASP A 261 12.29 -18.81 6.34
C ASP A 261 12.66 -17.70 7.34
N ALA A 262 13.93 -17.67 7.73
CA ALA A 262 14.40 -16.76 8.76
C ALA A 262 14.40 -15.29 8.31
N VAL A 263 14.50 -15.03 7.01
CA VAL A 263 14.56 -13.66 6.45
C VAL A 263 13.22 -12.99 6.64
N GLN A 264 12.16 -13.60 6.13
CA GLN A 264 10.80 -13.07 6.22
C GLN A 264 10.31 -13.03 7.67
N ARG A 265 10.64 -14.06 8.48
CA ARG A 265 10.28 -14.06 9.90
C ARG A 265 10.93 -12.90 10.67
N ASN A 266 12.22 -12.66 10.47
CA ASN A 266 12.93 -11.56 11.14
C ASN A 266 12.43 -10.19 10.65
N TRP A 267 12.14 -10.08 9.35
CA TRP A 267 11.53 -8.88 8.78
C TRP A 267 10.16 -8.60 9.43
N LEU A 268 9.29 -9.61 9.53
CA LEU A 268 7.98 -9.50 10.17
C LEU A 268 8.08 -9.04 11.64
N GLU A 269 8.98 -9.63 12.42
CA GLU A 269 9.18 -9.20 13.81
C GLU A 269 9.62 -7.74 13.88
N ASN A 270 10.53 -7.30 12.99
CA ASN A 270 10.96 -5.91 12.95
C ASN A 270 9.85 -4.94 12.49
N ASP A 271 9.09 -5.30 11.47
CA ASP A 271 7.95 -4.54 10.94
C ASP A 271 6.92 -4.28 12.06
N LEU A 272 6.47 -5.34 12.74
CA LEU A 272 5.50 -5.25 13.83
C LEU A 272 6.06 -4.56 15.09
N ALA A 273 7.35 -4.73 15.39
CA ALA A 273 7.98 -4.10 16.56
C ALA A 273 8.18 -2.58 16.38
N THR A 274 8.34 -2.11 15.15
CA THR A 274 8.64 -0.70 14.86
C THR A 274 7.41 0.13 14.55
N THR A 275 6.31 -0.49 14.12
CA THR A 275 5.07 0.22 13.84
C THR A 275 4.33 0.66 15.10
N ALA A 276 4.02 1.95 15.17
CA ALA A 276 3.25 2.56 16.24
C ALA A 276 1.77 2.78 15.87
N ARG A 277 1.32 2.23 14.72
CA ARG A 277 -0.06 2.38 14.27
C ARG A 277 -1.03 1.72 15.22
N LYS A 278 -2.19 2.36 15.36
CA LYS A 278 -3.26 1.90 16.25
C LYS A 278 -3.87 0.57 15.80
N TRP A 279 -4.14 0.45 14.50
CA TRP A 279 -4.70 -0.77 13.91
C TRP A 279 -3.62 -1.55 13.18
N LYS A 280 -3.62 -2.88 13.32
CA LYS A 280 -2.63 -3.75 12.71
C LYS A 280 -3.31 -4.93 12.04
N PHE A 281 -3.06 -5.10 10.74
CA PHE A 281 -3.62 -6.17 9.92
C PHE A 281 -2.52 -6.96 9.24
N VAL A 282 -2.67 -8.28 9.20
CA VAL A 282 -1.73 -9.16 8.51
C VAL A 282 -2.49 -10.00 7.47
N PHE A 283 -1.89 -10.21 6.30
CA PHE A 283 -2.50 -10.90 5.16
C PHE A 283 -1.53 -11.95 4.60
N PHE A 284 -1.99 -13.19 4.43
CA PHE A 284 -1.22 -14.26 3.76
C PHE A 284 -2.12 -15.44 3.40
N HIS A 285 -1.62 -16.38 2.60
CA HIS A 285 -2.46 -17.44 2.05
C HIS A 285 -2.80 -18.62 2.98
N HIS A 286 -1.81 -19.39 3.44
CA HIS A 286 -2.06 -20.65 4.15
C HIS A 286 -2.61 -20.43 5.57
N THR A 287 -3.86 -20.81 5.80
CA THR A 287 -4.56 -20.60 7.06
C THR A 287 -3.89 -21.27 8.27
N PRO A 288 -3.61 -20.56 9.38
CA PRO A 288 -3.08 -21.16 10.60
C PRO A 288 -4.18 -21.88 11.40
N TYR A 289 -5.44 -21.49 11.25
CA TYR A 289 -6.59 -22.00 12.00
C TYR A 289 -7.77 -22.27 11.05
N SER A 290 -7.83 -23.50 10.56
CA SER A 290 -8.99 -23.99 9.80
C SER A 290 -9.63 -25.20 10.48
N CYS A 291 -10.95 -25.14 10.58
CA CYS A 291 -11.86 -26.23 10.89
C CYS A 291 -12.68 -26.67 9.68
N ALA A 292 -12.33 -26.16 8.50
CA ALA A 292 -13.02 -26.50 7.27
C ALA A 292 -13.03 -28.00 7.00
N SER A 293 -14.00 -28.41 6.20
CA SER A 293 -14.07 -29.76 5.69
C SER A 293 -14.29 -29.73 4.19
N GLY A 294 -14.27 -30.89 3.55
CA GLY A 294 -14.44 -30.98 2.11
C GLY A 294 -13.26 -31.66 1.45
N PHE A 295 -13.31 -31.71 0.13
CA PHE A 295 -12.33 -32.44 -0.65
C PHE A 295 -11.06 -31.62 -0.90
N PHE A 296 -11.17 -30.28 -0.96
CA PHE A 296 -10.06 -29.39 -1.29
C PHE A 296 -9.44 -28.74 -0.04
N SER A 297 -10.15 -28.73 1.09
CA SER A 297 -9.62 -28.25 2.37
C SER A 297 -8.36 -29.02 2.80
N ASN A 298 -7.31 -28.27 3.09
CA ASN A 298 -6.04 -28.75 3.62
C ASN A 298 -5.94 -28.54 5.15
N GLY A 299 -6.83 -27.72 5.71
CA GLY A 299 -6.89 -27.47 7.15
C GLY A 299 -5.75 -26.60 7.65
N SER A 300 -5.50 -26.68 8.95
CA SER A 300 -4.57 -25.76 9.64
C SER A 300 -3.10 -25.96 9.26
N SER A 301 -2.43 -24.89 8.82
CA SER A 301 -0.99 -24.79 8.68
C SER A 301 -0.30 -24.59 10.04
N ILE A 302 0.12 -25.71 10.65
CA ILE A 302 0.87 -25.69 11.91
C ILE A 302 2.20 -24.92 11.83
N PRO A 303 2.97 -24.96 10.72
CA PRO A 303 4.18 -24.14 10.59
C PRO A 303 3.89 -22.63 10.67
N VAL A 304 2.85 -22.14 9.97
CA VAL A 304 2.44 -20.73 10.03
C VAL A 304 1.98 -20.38 11.44
N ARG A 305 1.10 -21.20 12.04
CA ARG A 305 0.57 -20.99 13.39
C ARG A 305 1.69 -20.85 14.42
N THR A 306 2.65 -21.77 14.41
CA THR A 306 3.72 -21.84 15.42
C THR A 306 4.84 -20.85 15.17
N SER A 307 5.10 -20.49 13.91
CA SER A 307 6.06 -19.45 13.57
C SER A 307 5.46 -18.08 13.88
N TRP A 308 4.41 -17.66 13.17
CA TRP A 308 4.00 -16.26 13.18
C TRP A 308 2.94 -15.91 14.22
N GLY A 309 2.07 -16.84 14.62
CA GLY A 309 1.05 -16.62 15.66
C GLY A 309 1.60 -15.93 16.92
N PRO A 310 2.71 -16.43 17.50
CA PRO A 310 3.46 -15.77 18.56
C PRO A 310 3.79 -14.28 18.36
N LEU A 311 4.16 -13.89 17.14
CA LEU A 311 4.53 -12.51 16.83
C LEU A 311 3.29 -11.63 16.72
N PHE A 312 2.21 -12.16 16.12
CA PHE A 312 0.95 -11.44 15.97
C PHE A 312 0.36 -11.05 17.32
N GLU A 313 0.30 -12.01 18.24
CA GLU A 313 -0.25 -11.79 19.58
C GLU A 313 0.67 -10.84 20.38
N ARG A 314 1.98 -11.08 20.39
CA ARG A 314 2.97 -10.25 21.09
C ARG A 314 2.97 -8.78 20.67
N TYR A 315 2.78 -8.49 19.39
CA TYR A 315 2.78 -7.13 18.86
C TYR A 315 1.38 -6.54 18.67
N GLY A 316 0.33 -7.24 19.14
CA GLY A 316 -1.05 -6.75 19.17
C GLY A 316 -1.66 -6.57 17.78
N VAL A 317 -1.48 -7.54 16.89
CA VAL A 317 -2.18 -7.61 15.59
C VAL A 317 -3.67 -7.82 15.85
N ASP A 318 -4.51 -6.97 15.27
CA ASP A 318 -5.96 -7.01 15.48
C ASP A 318 -6.62 -8.17 14.75
N ILE A 319 -6.33 -8.26 13.45
CA ILE A 319 -6.92 -9.26 12.56
C ILE A 319 -5.85 -9.77 11.60
N VAL A 320 -5.72 -11.09 11.53
CA VAL A 320 -5.06 -11.82 10.46
C VAL A 320 -6.13 -12.25 9.46
N PHE A 321 -5.88 -11.98 8.19
CA PHE A 321 -6.68 -12.49 7.07
C PHE A 321 -5.91 -13.57 6.33
N ASP A 322 -6.58 -14.69 6.08
CA ASP A 322 -6.02 -15.83 5.37
C ASP A 322 -7.02 -16.48 4.40
N GLY A 323 -6.56 -17.44 3.59
CA GLY A 323 -7.34 -18.11 2.56
C GLY A 323 -7.04 -19.61 2.51
N HIS A 324 -6.78 -20.13 1.30
CA HIS A 324 -6.37 -21.50 0.99
C HIS A 324 -7.48 -22.55 1.11
N ASP A 325 -8.20 -22.58 2.24
CA ASP A 325 -9.42 -23.37 2.32
C ASP A 325 -10.58 -22.51 1.78
N HIS A 326 -11.34 -23.05 0.82
CA HIS A 326 -12.20 -22.23 -0.03
C HIS A 326 -13.58 -21.92 0.61
N LEU A 327 -13.59 -21.25 1.76
CA LEU A 327 -14.80 -20.85 2.49
C LEU A 327 -14.51 -19.68 3.43
N TYR A 328 -15.52 -19.28 4.21
CA TYR A 328 -15.36 -18.33 5.30
C TYR A 328 -15.24 -19.04 6.65
N GLU A 329 -14.22 -18.72 7.44
CA GLU A 329 -14.20 -18.99 8.88
C GLU A 329 -13.75 -17.77 9.68
N ARG A 330 -14.27 -17.64 10.91
CA ARG A 330 -13.78 -16.65 11.87
C ARG A 330 -13.48 -17.28 13.20
N SER A 331 -12.31 -16.96 13.75
CA SER A 331 -11.93 -17.41 15.08
C SER A 331 -12.57 -16.56 16.19
N THR A 332 -12.53 -17.09 17.41
CA THR A 332 -12.57 -16.30 18.65
C THR A 332 -11.34 -15.39 18.70
N PHE A 333 -11.26 -14.52 19.71
CA PHE A 333 -10.01 -13.82 20.00
C PHE A 333 -9.00 -14.87 20.50
N VAL A 334 -7.98 -15.15 19.70
CA VAL A 334 -6.97 -16.17 19.98
C VAL A 334 -5.79 -15.53 20.71
N ASP A 335 -5.38 -16.15 21.81
CA ASP A 335 -4.23 -15.77 22.65
C ASP A 335 -3.56 -17.07 23.10
N ASP A 336 -2.92 -17.74 22.13
CA ASP A 336 -2.31 -19.07 22.29
C ASP A 336 -0.81 -18.98 22.64
N PHE A 337 -0.18 -17.80 22.53
CA PHE A 337 1.24 -17.58 22.73
C PHE A 337 1.63 -17.74 24.20
N GLN A 338 2.74 -18.45 24.46
CA GLN A 338 3.56 -18.28 25.66
C GLN A 338 5.05 -18.65 25.49
N ILE A 339 5.96 -17.69 25.68
CA ILE A 339 7.41 -17.95 25.89
C ILE A 339 7.80 -17.86 27.38
N ASP A 340 6.98 -17.28 28.26
CA ASP A 340 7.28 -17.13 29.69
C ASP A 340 6.19 -17.64 30.68
N GLY A 341 5.05 -18.13 30.19
CA GLY A 341 4.02 -18.81 31.00
C GLY A 341 2.86 -17.93 31.48
N SER A 342 2.67 -16.74 30.91
CA SER A 342 1.65 -15.73 31.18
C SER A 342 0.46 -15.68 30.19
N GLY A 343 0.02 -16.81 29.63
CA GLY A 343 -1.02 -16.86 28.59
C GLY A 343 -2.33 -16.33 29.14
N GLY A 344 -2.97 -15.38 28.46
CA GLY A 344 -4.24 -14.81 28.94
C GLY A 344 -4.11 -13.71 29.99
N SER A 345 -2.95 -13.05 30.15
CA SER A 345 -2.79 -12.04 31.23
C SER A 345 -2.34 -10.63 30.81
N ASP A 346 -1.83 -10.42 29.60
CA ASP A 346 -1.49 -9.08 29.08
C ASP A 346 -2.65 -8.40 28.33
N GLY A 347 -3.68 -9.18 27.97
CA GLY A 347 -4.87 -8.71 27.24
C GLY A 347 -4.65 -8.53 25.74
N LEU A 348 -3.55 -9.04 25.19
CA LEU A 348 -3.28 -9.08 23.76
C LEU A 348 -3.76 -10.41 23.15
N GLY A 349 -3.98 -10.41 21.85
CA GLY A 349 -4.52 -11.54 21.10
C GLY A 349 -4.93 -11.10 19.70
N THR A 350 -5.37 -12.04 18.87
CA THR A 350 -5.61 -11.80 17.45
C THR A 350 -6.86 -12.54 16.97
N TYR A 351 -7.68 -11.89 16.15
CA TYR A 351 -8.71 -12.57 15.37
C TYR A 351 -8.12 -13.11 14.07
N TYR A 352 -8.53 -14.30 13.67
CA TYR A 352 -8.23 -14.89 12.37
C TYR A 352 -9.52 -14.95 11.55
N VAL A 353 -9.46 -14.44 10.32
CA VAL A 353 -10.57 -14.41 9.37
C VAL A 353 -10.11 -15.07 8.08
N MET A 354 -10.53 -16.30 7.89
CA MET A 354 -10.32 -17.06 6.65
C MET A 354 -11.38 -16.62 5.63
N THR A 355 -10.94 -16.17 4.46
CA THR A 355 -11.76 -15.54 3.42
C THR A 355 -11.48 -16.12 2.02
N GLY A 356 -11.38 -17.45 1.90
CA GLY A 356 -11.06 -18.15 0.64
C GLY A 356 -12.25 -18.39 -0.30
N GLY A 357 -13.34 -17.63 -0.18
CA GLY A 357 -14.51 -17.78 -1.03
C GLY A 357 -14.55 -16.86 -2.25
N GLY A 358 -13.42 -16.38 -2.75
CA GLY A 358 -13.38 -15.28 -3.73
C GLY A 358 -13.85 -15.66 -5.14
N GLY A 359 -13.73 -16.92 -5.54
CA GLY A 359 -14.17 -17.34 -6.88
C GLY A 359 -13.92 -18.80 -7.24
N LYS A 360 -13.00 -19.48 -6.55
CA LYS A 360 -12.74 -20.91 -6.70
C LYS A 360 -13.81 -21.76 -6.01
N SER A 361 -13.95 -23.02 -6.44
CA SER A 361 -14.96 -23.96 -5.93
C SER A 361 -14.91 -24.06 -4.40
N VAL A 362 -16.05 -23.79 -3.75
CA VAL A 362 -16.15 -23.73 -2.29
C VAL A 362 -16.01 -25.10 -1.63
N ASP A 363 -15.32 -25.10 -0.48
CA ASP A 363 -15.23 -26.22 0.45
C ASP A 363 -16.50 -26.33 1.31
N SER A 364 -16.52 -27.30 2.24
CA SER A 364 -17.63 -27.51 3.17
C SER A 364 -17.35 -26.86 4.53
N PRO A 365 -18.40 -26.41 5.25
CA PRO A 365 -18.23 -25.91 6.61
C PRO A 365 -17.69 -26.97 7.57
N ALA A 366 -17.29 -26.55 8.77
CA ALA A 366 -16.85 -27.44 9.83
C ALA A 366 -17.82 -28.59 10.11
N VAL A 367 -17.28 -29.81 10.28
CA VAL A 367 -18.07 -30.98 10.70
C VAL A 367 -18.39 -30.87 12.18
N LEU A 368 -19.64 -31.13 12.55
CA LEU A 368 -20.07 -31.13 13.95
C LEU A 368 -20.12 -32.56 14.51
N THR A 369 -19.35 -32.81 15.57
CA THR A 369 -19.44 -34.01 16.40
C THR A 369 -20.04 -33.62 17.75
N ASP A 370 -21.19 -34.19 18.09
CA ASP A 370 -21.95 -33.84 19.31
C ASP A 370 -22.23 -32.32 19.47
N GLY A 371 -22.41 -31.63 18.34
CA GLY A 371 -22.69 -30.19 18.28
C GLY A 371 -21.45 -29.28 18.36
N VAL A 372 -20.26 -29.85 18.47
CA VAL A 372 -18.98 -29.16 18.56
C VAL A 372 -18.22 -29.30 17.23
N PRO A 373 -17.59 -28.22 16.72
CA PRO A 373 -16.84 -28.27 15.48
C PRO A 373 -15.57 -29.10 15.69
N THR A 374 -15.37 -30.06 14.79
CA THR A 374 -14.25 -30.98 14.83
C THR A 374 -13.63 -31.15 13.46
N VAL A 375 -12.30 -31.20 13.42
CA VAL A 375 -11.52 -31.56 12.24
C VAL A 375 -10.60 -32.72 12.61
N ASN A 376 -10.61 -33.80 11.82
CA ASN A 376 -9.82 -35.01 12.08
C ASN A 376 -9.95 -35.56 13.52
N GLY A 377 -11.15 -35.47 14.10
CA GLY A 377 -11.45 -35.93 15.47
C GLY A 377 -10.97 -35.00 16.59
N SER A 378 -10.39 -33.84 16.27
CA SER A 378 -9.97 -32.82 17.25
C SER A 378 -10.95 -31.65 17.27
N THR A 379 -11.26 -31.14 18.46
CA THR A 379 -12.12 -29.96 18.64
C THR A 379 -11.45 -28.69 18.11
N CYS A 380 -12.16 -27.94 17.28
CA CYS A 380 -11.74 -26.63 16.79
C CYS A 380 -12.12 -25.54 17.80
N TYR A 381 -11.41 -25.48 18.93
CA TYR A 381 -11.72 -24.56 20.03
C TYR A 381 -11.63 -23.07 19.64
N TRP A 382 -10.88 -22.76 18.59
CA TRP A 382 -10.70 -21.41 18.07
C TRP A 382 -11.91 -20.92 17.29
N LEU A 383 -12.82 -21.76 16.80
CA LEU A 383 -13.88 -21.33 15.91
C LEU A 383 -14.91 -20.48 16.68
N ALA A 384 -15.24 -19.28 16.21
CA ALA A 384 -16.22 -18.43 16.88
C ALA A 384 -17.64 -18.99 16.77
N SER A 385 -18.48 -18.62 17.73
CA SER A 385 -19.92 -18.91 17.71
C SER A 385 -20.77 -17.64 17.64
N GLY A 386 -22.05 -17.78 17.30
CA GLY A 386 -23.01 -16.67 17.30
C GLY A 386 -22.96 -15.75 16.07
N CYS A 387 -22.44 -16.23 14.94
CA CYS A 387 -22.43 -15.51 13.67
C CYS A 387 -23.85 -15.24 13.12
N THR A 388 -24.06 -14.03 12.57
CA THR A 388 -25.38 -13.52 12.18
C THR A 388 -26.06 -14.31 11.06
N GLY A 389 -25.29 -14.87 10.13
CA GLY A 389 -25.78 -15.64 8.98
C GLY A 389 -25.88 -17.14 9.21
N SER A 390 -25.88 -17.60 10.47
CA SER A 390 -26.03 -19.01 10.78
C SER A 390 -27.35 -19.38 11.49
N PRO A 391 -28.44 -19.60 10.73
CA PRO A 391 -29.67 -20.13 11.30
C PRO A 391 -29.56 -21.60 11.74
N SER A 392 -28.57 -22.35 11.24
CA SER A 392 -28.48 -23.82 11.35
C SER A 392 -27.16 -24.37 11.93
N ALA A 393 -26.13 -23.55 12.14
CA ALA A 393 -24.90 -23.95 12.81
C ALA A 393 -24.49 -22.91 13.88
N PRO A 394 -24.20 -23.26 15.14
CA PRO A 394 -23.82 -22.25 16.13
C PRO A 394 -22.51 -21.51 15.81
N TRP A 395 -21.79 -21.91 14.75
CA TRP A 395 -20.38 -21.59 14.49
C TRP A 395 -20.16 -20.79 13.22
N CYS A 396 -19.09 -20.01 13.23
CA CYS A 396 -18.67 -19.09 12.17
C CYS A 396 -17.87 -19.82 11.08
N SER A 397 -18.53 -20.71 10.35
CA SER A 397 -17.96 -21.48 9.23
C SER A 397 -19.00 -21.61 8.11
N PHE A 398 -18.73 -21.02 6.94
CA PHE A 398 -19.71 -20.89 5.86
C PHE A 398 -19.10 -21.15 4.48
N ALA A 399 -19.64 -22.15 3.79
CA ALA A 399 -19.37 -22.42 2.38
C ALA A 399 -20.15 -21.44 1.49
N ARG A 400 -19.54 -20.29 1.19
CA ARG A 400 -20.13 -19.24 0.36
C ARG A 400 -19.06 -18.57 -0.49
N PHE A 401 -19.46 -18.17 -1.70
CA PHE A 401 -18.71 -17.16 -2.44
C PHE A 401 -18.90 -15.80 -1.78
N HIS A 402 -17.82 -15.11 -1.46
CA HIS A 402 -17.87 -13.88 -0.68
C HIS A 402 -16.62 -13.03 -0.80
N TYR A 403 -16.72 -11.81 -0.28
CA TYR A 403 -15.58 -11.00 0.13
C TYR A 403 -15.83 -10.44 1.53
N VAL A 404 -14.77 -9.95 2.17
CA VAL A 404 -14.86 -9.25 3.45
C VAL A 404 -14.73 -7.75 3.25
N SER A 405 -15.60 -6.98 3.90
CA SER A 405 -15.51 -5.52 4.02
C SER A 405 -15.07 -5.15 5.43
N VAL A 406 -14.10 -4.24 5.53
CA VAL A 406 -13.64 -3.68 6.81
C VAL A 406 -13.75 -2.16 6.78
N ARG A 407 -14.51 -1.60 7.72
CA ARG A 407 -14.69 -0.16 7.88
C ARG A 407 -14.26 0.28 9.28
N ILE A 408 -13.35 1.24 9.38
CA ILE A 408 -12.98 1.85 10.65
C ILE A 408 -13.55 3.26 10.69
N ALA A 409 -14.62 3.45 11.45
CA ALA A 409 -15.29 4.73 11.59
C ALA A 409 -14.57 5.60 12.62
N LEU A 410 -14.25 6.84 12.22
CA LEU A 410 -13.61 7.86 13.07
C LEU A 410 -12.34 7.37 13.79
N ASP A 411 -11.61 6.43 13.19
CA ASP A 411 -10.46 5.73 13.78
C ASP A 411 -10.78 4.95 15.08
N THR A 412 -12.04 4.87 15.55
CA THR A 412 -12.35 4.25 16.85
C THR A 412 -13.00 2.88 16.75
N THR A 413 -13.88 2.68 15.77
CA THR A 413 -14.72 1.49 15.70
C THR A 413 -14.53 0.82 14.36
N LEU A 414 -13.87 -0.33 14.39
CA LEU A 414 -13.77 -1.25 13.27
C LEU A 414 -15.04 -2.09 13.20
N THR A 415 -15.65 -2.17 12.02
CA THR A 415 -16.72 -3.10 11.67
C THR A 415 -16.24 -3.97 10.53
N LEU A 416 -16.29 -5.28 10.73
CA LEU A 416 -16.07 -6.27 9.68
C LEU A 416 -17.42 -6.84 9.25
N GLN A 417 -17.59 -7.04 7.94
CA GLN A 417 -18.75 -7.71 7.34
C GLN A 417 -18.29 -8.72 6.30
N ALA A 418 -18.74 -9.97 6.41
CA ALA A 418 -18.61 -10.97 5.36
C ALA A 418 -19.87 -10.91 4.48
N ILE A 419 -19.68 -10.68 3.18
CA ILE A 419 -20.75 -10.37 2.22
C ILE A 419 -20.72 -11.39 1.10
N ASP A 420 -21.81 -12.14 0.94
CA ASP A 420 -21.90 -13.13 -0.14
C ASP A 420 -22.12 -12.49 -1.52
N ASN A 421 -21.94 -13.30 -2.57
CA ASN A 421 -22.18 -12.91 -3.96
C ASN A 421 -23.63 -12.49 -4.29
N GLY A 422 -24.56 -12.67 -3.35
CA GLY A 422 -25.93 -12.14 -3.39
C GLY A 422 -26.11 -10.80 -2.67
N ASN A 423 -25.02 -10.17 -2.22
CA ASN A 423 -24.96 -8.95 -1.42
C ASN A 423 -25.60 -9.08 -0.02
N ASN A 424 -25.61 -10.28 0.55
CA ASN A 424 -26.10 -10.51 1.91
C ASN A 424 -24.94 -10.53 2.91
N VAL A 425 -25.05 -9.74 3.97
CA VAL A 425 -24.15 -9.84 5.13
C VAL A 425 -24.51 -11.11 5.89
N PHE A 426 -23.60 -12.07 5.95
CA PHE A 426 -23.79 -13.35 6.66
C PHE A 426 -22.87 -13.51 7.87
N ASP A 427 -21.92 -12.60 8.07
CA ASP A 427 -21.30 -12.40 9.36
C ASP A 427 -20.92 -10.94 9.56
N SER A 428 -20.91 -10.50 10.82
CA SER A 428 -20.40 -9.19 11.18
C SER A 428 -19.97 -9.14 12.64
N PHE A 429 -18.87 -8.46 12.91
CA PHE A 429 -18.44 -8.14 14.26
C PHE A 429 -17.75 -6.77 14.31
N GLN A 430 -17.55 -6.26 15.52
CA GLN A 430 -16.93 -4.96 15.76
C GLN A 430 -15.81 -5.03 16.78
N ILE A 431 -14.77 -4.22 16.57
CA ILE A 431 -13.71 -3.94 17.54
C ILE A 431 -13.75 -2.44 17.82
N THR A 432 -13.72 -2.04 19.09
CA THR A 432 -13.70 -0.63 19.48
C THR A 432 -12.45 -0.31 20.30
N LYS A 433 -11.66 0.66 19.81
CA LYS A 433 -10.48 1.22 20.48
C LYS A 433 -10.71 2.69 20.79
N VAL A 434 -11.20 2.97 21.99
CA VAL A 434 -11.39 4.34 22.51
C VAL A 434 -10.18 4.79 23.34
N PRO A 435 -9.77 6.06 23.26
CA PRO A 435 -8.78 6.60 24.19
C PRO A 435 -9.28 6.45 25.64
N PRO A 436 -8.39 6.16 26.60
CA PRO A 436 -8.79 6.08 28.00
C PRO A 436 -9.36 7.42 28.47
N THR A 437 -10.63 7.42 28.86
CA THR A 437 -11.31 8.61 29.39
C THR A 437 -10.60 9.07 30.68
N THR A 438 -10.00 10.25 30.66
CA THR A 438 -9.46 10.87 31.87
C THR A 438 -10.62 11.44 32.67
N THR A 439 -11.21 10.61 33.55
CA THR A 439 -12.23 11.08 34.49
C THR A 439 -11.57 12.04 35.48
N THR A 440 -11.67 13.34 35.20
CA THR A 440 -11.26 14.37 36.15
C THR A 440 -12.40 14.52 37.14
N THR A 441 -12.33 13.79 38.26
CA THR A 441 -13.27 13.95 39.37
C THR A 441 -13.05 15.33 39.99
N SER A 442 -13.83 16.32 39.57
CA SER A 442 -13.87 17.62 40.22
C SER A 442 -14.65 17.50 41.53
N THR A 443 -13.95 17.28 42.64
CA THR A 443 -14.54 17.40 43.97
C THR A 443 -14.87 18.87 44.24
N SER A 444 -16.13 19.27 44.04
CA SER A 444 -16.61 20.58 44.46
C SER A 444 -16.88 20.55 45.96
N THR A 445 -15.97 21.11 46.75
CA THR A 445 -16.23 21.47 48.15
C THR A 445 -17.24 22.61 48.16
N THR A 446 -18.51 22.28 48.41
CA THR A 446 -19.56 23.28 48.62
C THR A 446 -19.46 23.80 50.05
N THR A 447 -19.00 25.03 50.23
CA THR A 447 -19.06 25.74 51.51
C THR A 447 -20.51 26.18 51.75
N THR A 448 -21.20 25.49 52.65
CA THR A 448 -22.57 25.82 53.06
C THR A 448 -22.58 27.13 53.83
N SER A 449 -23.09 28.22 53.22
CA SER A 449 -23.64 29.35 53.96
C SER A 449 -25.12 29.11 54.19
N SER A 450 -25.49 29.10 55.47
CA SER A 450 -26.83 28.89 55.97
C SER A 450 -27.80 29.96 55.48
N THR A 451 -28.89 29.56 54.84
CA THR A 451 -30.15 30.32 54.91
C THR A 451 -31.30 29.33 55.02
N THR A 452 -31.92 29.38 56.20
CA THR A 452 -33.08 28.61 56.61
C THR A 452 -34.29 28.96 55.75
N THR A 453 -34.85 27.99 55.03
CA THR A 453 -36.29 28.03 54.73
C THR A 453 -36.88 26.63 54.69
N THR A 454 -38.04 26.55 55.32
CA THR A 454 -38.75 25.38 55.80
C THR A 454 -39.42 24.56 54.68
N SER A 455 -39.29 23.25 54.84
CA SER A 455 -40.08 22.13 54.33
C SER A 455 -41.40 22.41 53.61
N THR A 456 -41.64 21.70 52.50
CA THR A 456 -42.88 20.90 52.37
C THR A 456 -42.63 19.66 51.52
N THR A 457 -42.84 18.50 52.13
CA THR A 457 -42.76 17.16 51.58
C THR A 457 -43.97 16.88 50.69
N THR A 458 -43.79 16.23 49.54
CA THR A 458 -44.79 15.28 49.03
C THR A 458 -44.05 14.11 48.41
N SER A 459 -44.16 12.97 49.08
CA SER A 459 -43.62 11.68 48.69
C SER A 459 -44.58 11.00 47.72
N THR A 460 -44.06 10.43 46.63
CA THR A 460 -44.64 9.25 46.01
C THR A 460 -43.55 8.21 45.84
N THR A 461 -43.70 7.15 46.63
CA THR A 461 -42.87 5.95 46.65
C THR A 461 -43.42 4.97 45.63
N THR A 462 -42.58 4.48 44.71
CA THR A 462 -42.79 3.19 44.07
C THR A 462 -41.48 2.41 44.11
N THR A 463 -41.58 1.27 44.77
CA THR A 463 -40.56 0.27 45.10
C THR A 463 -40.21 -0.57 43.86
N SER A 464 -38.94 -0.86 43.62
CA SER A 464 -38.50 -2.26 43.42
C SER A 464 -36.97 -2.44 43.48
N SER A 465 -36.59 -3.24 44.47
CA SER A 465 -35.47 -4.18 44.63
C SER A 465 -34.18 -4.03 43.80
N THR A 466 -33.12 -3.80 44.57
CA THR A 466 -31.70 -4.04 44.33
C THR A 466 -31.36 -5.54 44.27
N THR A 467 -30.42 -5.93 43.40
CA THR A 467 -29.55 -7.11 43.62
C THR A 467 -28.10 -6.65 43.68
N THR A 468 -27.43 -7.06 44.75
CA THR A 468 -26.08 -6.69 45.19
C THR A 468 -25.02 -7.48 44.43
N SER A 469 -23.95 -6.81 43.99
CA SER A 469 -22.66 -7.44 43.69
C SER A 469 -21.60 -6.87 44.63
N VAL A 470 -20.96 -7.75 45.40
CA VAL A 470 -19.89 -7.44 46.36
C VAL A 470 -18.59 -7.23 45.59
N THR A 471 -17.88 -6.13 45.84
CA THR A 471 -16.48 -5.95 45.43
C THR A 471 -15.65 -5.70 46.69
N THR A 472 -14.77 -6.64 47.01
CA THR A 472 -13.67 -6.49 47.97
C THR A 472 -12.58 -5.62 47.37
N THR A 473 -12.23 -4.52 48.04
CA THR A 473 -11.09 -3.66 47.69
C THR A 473 -10.10 -3.64 48.85
N SER A 474 -8.86 -4.01 48.57
CA SER A 474 -7.72 -3.88 49.47
C SER A 474 -7.01 -2.55 49.21
N THR A 475 -6.86 -1.73 50.25
CA THR A 475 -6.18 -0.42 50.26
C THR A 475 -4.70 -0.54 50.61
N THR A 476 -3.82 0.22 49.94
CA THR A 476 -2.64 0.85 50.59
C THR A 476 -2.21 2.17 49.89
N THR A 477 -2.48 3.30 50.57
CA THR A 477 -1.70 4.55 50.87
C THR A 477 -0.27 4.72 50.31
N THR A 478 0.36 5.88 49.99
CA THR A 478 0.22 7.38 50.12
C THR A 478 1.31 8.01 49.19
N SER A 479 1.24 9.22 48.58
CA SER A 479 1.68 10.54 49.14
C SER A 479 1.73 11.68 48.08
N THR A 480 1.36 12.88 48.51
CA THR A 480 1.27 14.26 47.93
C THR A 480 2.57 14.86 47.32
N THR A 481 2.56 15.91 46.45
CA THR A 481 2.37 17.35 46.78
C THR A 481 2.23 18.26 45.51
N THR A 482 1.47 19.36 45.64
CA THR A 482 1.04 20.35 44.62
C THR A 482 1.86 21.67 44.67
N SER A 483 1.94 22.44 43.57
CA SER A 483 1.86 23.94 43.55
C SER A 483 1.68 24.52 42.14
N THR A 484 0.83 25.55 42.07
CA THR A 484 0.11 26.17 40.93
C THR A 484 0.66 27.53 40.48
N THR A 485 0.39 27.97 39.24
CA THR A 485 -0.01 29.37 38.95
C THR A 485 -0.84 29.53 37.65
N THR A 486 -1.80 30.44 37.75
CA THR A 486 -3.03 30.72 36.97
C THR A 486 -2.81 31.56 35.70
N SER A 487 -3.71 31.46 34.70
CA SER A 487 -4.23 32.63 33.94
C SER A 487 -5.51 32.32 33.16
N THR A 488 -6.37 33.33 33.14
CA THR A 488 -7.82 33.36 32.89
C THR A 488 -8.17 33.72 31.43
N THR A 489 -9.37 33.35 30.95
CA THR A 489 -10.43 34.26 30.41
C THR A 489 -11.26 33.67 29.25
N THR A 490 -12.55 33.46 29.54
CA THR A 490 -13.80 33.74 28.78
C THR A 490 -13.90 33.52 27.27
N THR A 491 -14.93 32.80 26.80
CA THR A 491 -15.79 33.25 25.68
C THR A 491 -17.21 32.64 25.72
N VAL A 492 -18.15 33.50 25.33
CA VAL A 492 -19.61 33.49 25.17
C VAL A 492 -20.19 32.32 24.34
N THR A 493 -21.37 31.82 24.73
CA THR A 493 -22.19 30.88 23.96
C THR A 493 -23.44 31.59 23.41
N THR A 494 -23.66 31.49 22.10
CA THR A 494 -24.95 31.80 21.45
C THR A 494 -25.53 30.52 20.87
N SER A 495 -26.81 30.28 21.15
CA SER A 495 -27.58 29.11 20.75
C SER A 495 -28.59 29.45 19.64
N THR A 496 -28.75 28.55 18.68
CA THR A 496 -29.90 28.50 17.77
C THR A 496 -30.34 27.05 17.57
N THR A 497 -31.64 26.82 17.75
CA THR A 497 -32.36 25.54 17.69
C THR A 497 -32.91 25.29 16.29
N SER A 498 -32.98 24.03 15.86
CA SER A 498 -33.81 23.61 14.72
C SER A 498 -34.51 22.29 15.00
N THR A 499 -35.84 22.33 14.88
CA THR A 499 -36.84 21.27 15.05
C THR A 499 -37.06 20.49 13.75
N THR A 500 -37.33 19.19 13.82
CA THR A 500 -37.74 18.37 12.67
C THR A 500 -39.09 17.71 12.95
N THR A 501 -40.02 17.87 12.02
CA THR A 501 -41.38 17.30 12.01
C THR A 501 -41.39 15.98 11.23
N SER A 502 -42.08 14.97 11.76
CA SER A 502 -42.31 13.67 11.11
C SER A 502 -43.64 13.64 10.34
N THR A 503 -43.65 13.03 9.17
CA THR A 503 -44.87 12.60 8.45
C THR A 503 -44.76 11.14 8.07
N THR A 504 -45.75 10.36 8.49
CA THR A 504 -45.93 8.93 8.21
C THR A 504 -46.90 8.76 7.05
N THR A 505 -46.59 7.87 6.10
CA THR A 505 -47.52 7.44 5.05
C THR A 505 -47.63 5.92 5.08
N THR A 506 -48.84 5.41 5.25
CA THR A 506 -49.21 4.00 5.21
C THR A 506 -49.87 3.70 3.86
N SER A 507 -49.54 2.57 3.24
CA SER A 507 -50.41 1.95 2.22
C SER A 507 -50.26 0.43 2.22
N SER A 508 -51.41 -0.22 2.24
CA SER A 508 -51.72 -1.65 2.24
C SER A 508 -51.78 -2.24 0.82
N THR A 509 -51.51 -3.55 0.67
CA THR A 509 -52.06 -4.33 -0.46
C THR A 509 -52.42 -5.76 -0.09
N THR A 510 -53.45 -6.23 -0.77
CA THR A 510 -54.36 -7.34 -0.47
C THR A 510 -53.97 -8.66 -1.16
N THR A 511 -54.40 -9.77 -0.56
CA THR A 511 -54.30 -11.17 -1.01
C THR A 511 -55.20 -11.53 -2.19
N THR A 512 -54.76 -12.45 -3.07
CA THR A 512 -55.63 -13.31 -3.91
C THR A 512 -54.97 -14.68 -4.14
N HIS A 513 -55.78 -15.75 -4.18
CA HIS A 513 -55.41 -17.17 -4.18
C HIS A 513 -55.79 -17.89 -5.49
N ALA A 514 -54.97 -18.90 -5.86
CA ALA A 514 -55.28 -20.22 -6.52
C ALA A 514 -55.49 -20.30 -8.06
N PRO A 515 -55.40 -21.51 -8.72
CA PRO A 515 -54.93 -22.85 -8.30
C PRO A 515 -53.96 -23.59 -9.30
N THR A 516 -53.56 -24.79 -8.86
CA THR A 516 -52.80 -25.94 -9.43
C THR A 516 -53.06 -26.41 -10.87
N THR A 517 -52.03 -27.02 -11.50
CA THR A 517 -52.16 -28.20 -12.39
C THR A 517 -50.94 -29.13 -12.30
N THR A 518 -51.23 -30.42 -12.27
CA THR A 518 -50.33 -31.58 -12.18
C THR A 518 -50.33 -32.33 -13.51
N THR A 519 -49.18 -32.77 -14.03
CA THR A 519 -49.10 -33.96 -14.91
C THR A 519 -47.74 -34.67 -14.78
N SER A 520 -47.80 -35.94 -14.43
CA SER A 520 -46.76 -36.97 -14.41
C SER A 520 -46.60 -37.64 -15.79
N THR A 521 -45.44 -38.24 -16.11
CA THR A 521 -45.09 -39.67 -16.40
C THR A 521 -44.07 -39.61 -17.57
N THR A 522 -43.00 -40.42 -17.78
CA THR A 522 -42.80 -41.86 -17.62
C THR A 522 -41.30 -42.24 -17.76
N THR A 523 -40.95 -43.28 -17.01
CA THR A 523 -39.86 -44.28 -17.03
C THR A 523 -39.11 -44.58 -18.34
N SER A 524 -37.80 -44.82 -18.21
CA SER A 524 -37.15 -46.01 -18.81
C SER A 524 -36.02 -46.53 -17.91
N THR A 525 -36.06 -47.85 -17.71
CA THR A 525 -35.11 -48.67 -16.94
C THR A 525 -34.41 -49.58 -17.94
N SER A 526 -33.09 -49.78 -17.80
CA SER A 526 -32.42 -50.98 -18.33
C SER A 526 -31.24 -51.35 -17.44
N THR A 527 -31.26 -52.62 -17.02
CA THR A 527 -30.40 -53.33 -16.07
C THR A 527 -29.18 -54.02 -16.70
N SER A 528 -28.26 -54.44 -15.81
CA SER A 528 -27.31 -55.58 -15.92
C SER A 528 -25.96 -55.27 -16.62
N THR A 529 -24.76 -55.66 -16.18
CA THR A 529 -24.24 -56.72 -15.27
C THR A 529 -22.74 -56.49 -15.02
N LEU A 530 -22.21 -56.93 -13.86
CA LEU A 530 -20.77 -57.17 -13.58
C LEU A 530 -20.24 -58.38 -14.40
N PRO A 531 -18.91 -58.55 -14.68
CA PRO A 531 -17.94 -58.97 -13.62
C PRO A 531 -16.42 -58.61 -13.78
N SER A 532 -15.73 -58.59 -12.63
CA SER A 532 -14.37 -59.09 -12.25
C SER A 532 -13.04 -58.81 -13.02
N THR A 533 -12.03 -58.36 -12.23
CA THR A 533 -10.56 -58.69 -12.18
C THR A 533 -9.65 -58.13 -13.32
N THR A 534 -8.40 -57.65 -13.15
CA THR A 534 -7.25 -57.95 -12.27
C THR A 534 -6.25 -56.75 -12.23
N SER A 535 -5.44 -56.63 -11.16
CA SER A 535 -4.37 -55.64 -10.91
C SER A 535 -2.97 -56.15 -11.31
N THR A 536 -2.01 -55.27 -11.64
CA THR A 536 -0.57 -55.57 -11.54
C THR A 536 0.28 -54.31 -11.27
N THR A 537 1.08 -54.40 -10.20
CA THR A 537 2.13 -53.47 -9.72
C THR A 537 3.50 -54.00 -10.14
N VAL A 538 4.48 -53.15 -10.52
CA VAL A 538 5.91 -53.49 -10.38
C VAL A 538 6.79 -52.25 -10.12
N THR A 539 7.58 -52.38 -9.05
CA THR A 539 8.67 -51.55 -8.50
C THR A 539 9.97 -51.66 -9.31
N THR A 540 10.84 -50.63 -9.31
CA THR A 540 12.25 -50.78 -9.73
C THR A 540 13.24 -50.27 -8.68
N THR A 541 14.28 -51.07 -8.46
CA THR A 541 15.39 -50.88 -7.51
C THR A 541 16.74 -51.04 -8.23
N THR A 542 17.67 -50.11 -7.97
CA THR A 542 19.15 -50.19 -7.88
C THR A 542 20.02 -50.94 -8.94
N THR A 543 21.14 -50.34 -9.40
CA THR A 543 22.56 -50.49 -8.89
C THR A 543 23.63 -50.18 -9.98
N SER A 544 24.76 -49.61 -9.56
CA SER A 544 25.99 -49.23 -10.30
C SER A 544 26.90 -50.40 -10.79
N SER A 545 27.75 -50.16 -11.81
CA SER A 545 29.24 -50.32 -11.78
C SER A 545 29.99 -50.09 -13.14
N THR A 546 31.14 -49.39 -13.03
CA THR A 546 32.49 -49.32 -13.71
C THR A 546 32.82 -50.14 -15.00
N THR A 547 33.74 -49.79 -15.96
CA THR A 547 35.11 -49.18 -15.93
C THR A 547 35.72 -48.86 -17.36
N THR A 548 36.73 -47.93 -17.43
CA THR A 548 37.97 -47.81 -18.32
C THR A 548 37.88 -47.66 -19.86
N THR A 549 38.76 -47.01 -20.66
CA THR A 549 39.92 -46.06 -20.60
C THR A 549 40.32 -45.75 -22.08
N ALA A 550 40.79 -44.54 -22.44
CA ALA A 550 41.95 -44.24 -23.35
C ALA A 550 41.92 -42.80 -23.95
N THR A 551 43.09 -42.31 -24.36
CA THR A 551 43.57 -40.90 -24.32
C THR A 551 44.13 -40.39 -25.69
N VAL A 552 44.13 -39.05 -25.94
CA VAL A 552 45.13 -38.16 -26.67
C VAL A 552 45.04 -37.99 -28.24
N PRO A 553 45.40 -36.85 -28.91
CA PRO A 553 45.23 -35.35 -28.77
C PRO A 553 44.95 -34.64 -30.17
N PRO A 554 45.37 -33.38 -30.57
CA PRO A 554 45.39 -31.96 -30.08
C PRO A 554 44.68 -30.97 -31.10
N PRO A 555 44.94 -29.63 -31.24
CA PRO A 555 45.16 -28.51 -30.31
C PRO A 555 44.25 -27.25 -30.54
N THR A 556 44.22 -26.39 -29.51
CA THR A 556 44.14 -24.90 -29.53
C THR A 556 43.03 -24.16 -30.28
N THR A 557 42.18 -23.44 -29.52
CA THR A 557 42.06 -21.99 -29.68
C THR A 557 41.65 -21.32 -28.37
N THR A 558 42.39 -20.27 -28.03
CA THR A 558 42.32 -19.45 -26.82
C THR A 558 41.01 -18.67 -26.76
N THR A 559 40.26 -18.75 -25.66
CA THR A 559 39.31 -17.70 -25.26
C THR A 559 39.58 -17.37 -23.80
N THR A 560 39.83 -16.09 -23.57
CA THR A 560 40.22 -15.49 -22.30
C THR A 560 39.05 -15.55 -21.32
N THR A 561 39.14 -16.39 -20.29
CA THR A 561 38.23 -16.38 -19.15
C THR A 561 38.66 -15.27 -18.19
N THR A 562 37.89 -14.19 -18.10
CA THR A 562 37.94 -13.31 -16.94
C THR A 562 37.28 -14.05 -15.78
N THR A 563 38.12 -14.48 -14.84
CA THR A 563 37.77 -15.05 -13.55
C THR A 563 36.94 -14.06 -12.73
N SER A 564 35.65 -14.34 -12.58
CA SER A 564 34.87 -13.86 -11.44
C SER A 564 35.33 -14.67 -10.21
N THR A 565 36.01 -13.98 -9.31
CA THR A 565 36.40 -14.51 -8.01
C THR A 565 35.16 -14.62 -7.13
N THR A 566 34.85 -15.83 -6.69
CA THR A 566 33.89 -16.12 -5.63
C THR A 566 34.34 -15.43 -4.33
N GLN A 567 33.73 -14.29 -4.02
CA GLN A 567 33.78 -13.64 -2.71
C GLN A 567 32.82 -14.40 -1.77
N PRO A 568 33.18 -14.65 -0.50
CA PRO A 568 32.30 -15.32 0.47
C PRO A 568 30.99 -14.53 0.67
N PRO A 569 29.89 -15.17 1.14
CA PRO A 569 28.58 -14.54 1.26
C PRO A 569 28.62 -13.46 2.33
N CYS A 570 28.86 -12.23 1.91
CA CYS A 570 28.52 -11.05 2.67
C CYS A 570 27.06 -10.68 2.37
N PRO A 571 26.36 -10.02 3.30
CA PRO A 571 25.10 -9.35 3.00
C PRO A 571 25.29 -8.37 1.84
N ASP A 572 24.40 -8.45 0.87
CA ASP A 572 24.28 -7.62 -0.34
C ASP A 572 22.76 -7.45 -0.50
N ALA A 573 22.24 -6.34 0.03
CA ALA A 573 20.83 -6.11 0.27
C ALA A 573 20.08 -5.67 -0.99
N ASP A 574 20.78 -5.16 -2.00
CA ASP A 574 20.21 -4.73 -3.27
C ASP A 574 20.59 -5.64 -4.46
N ALA A 575 21.44 -6.64 -4.21
CA ALA A 575 21.85 -7.70 -5.13
C ALA A 575 22.62 -7.18 -6.35
N ASP A 576 23.37 -6.10 -6.19
CA ASP A 576 24.16 -5.48 -7.25
C ASP A 576 25.56 -6.13 -7.42
N GLY A 577 25.94 -7.01 -6.49
CA GLY A 577 27.23 -7.71 -6.48
C GLY A 577 28.28 -7.09 -5.57
N VAL A 578 27.94 -6.07 -4.77
CA VAL A 578 28.78 -5.42 -3.77
C VAL A 578 28.23 -5.70 -2.37
N CYS A 579 29.11 -5.94 -1.39
CA CYS A 579 28.67 -6.21 -0.03
C CYS A 579 28.18 -4.93 0.67
N ASP A 580 27.10 -4.98 1.45
CA ASP A 580 26.52 -3.86 2.23
C ASP A 580 27.57 -3.06 3.03
N ALA A 581 28.57 -3.74 3.58
CA ALA A 581 29.61 -3.11 4.39
C ALA A 581 30.59 -2.23 3.58
N THR A 582 30.62 -2.43 2.27
CA THR A 582 31.46 -1.70 1.30
C THR A 582 30.65 -1.01 0.22
N ASP A 583 29.33 -1.18 0.24
CA ASP A 583 28.40 -0.63 -0.72
C ASP A 583 28.06 0.81 -0.36
N ASN A 584 28.22 1.73 -1.31
CA ASN A 584 27.85 3.13 -1.15
C ASN A 584 26.36 3.40 -1.38
N CYS A 585 25.60 2.42 -1.87
CA CYS A 585 24.14 2.39 -1.87
C CYS A 585 23.57 1.02 -1.43
N PRO A 586 23.64 0.66 -0.13
CA PRO A 586 23.21 -0.66 0.38
C PRO A 586 21.72 -1.03 0.19
N ALA A 587 20.95 -0.25 -0.56
CA ALA A 587 19.54 -0.49 -0.83
C ALA A 587 19.12 -0.10 -2.26
N ASP A 588 20.01 0.45 -3.09
CA ASP A 588 19.70 0.92 -4.45
C ASP A 588 20.79 0.41 -5.42
N PRO A 589 20.52 -0.59 -6.28
CA PRO A 589 21.57 -1.30 -7.04
C PRO A 589 22.46 -0.38 -7.87
N ASN A 590 23.76 -0.38 -7.57
CA ASN A 590 24.78 0.30 -8.37
C ASN A 590 26.09 -0.51 -8.43
N PRO A 591 26.14 -1.58 -9.24
CA PRO A 591 27.30 -2.48 -9.29
C PRO A 591 28.64 -1.79 -9.60
N GLY A 592 28.57 -0.61 -10.22
CA GLY A 592 29.72 0.24 -10.55
C GLY A 592 30.20 1.13 -9.40
N GLN A 593 29.44 1.18 -8.29
CA GLN A 593 29.68 2.00 -7.09
C GLN A 593 29.96 3.45 -7.45
N GLU A 594 29.23 3.97 -8.45
CA GLU A 594 29.37 5.35 -8.89
C GLU A 594 29.06 6.30 -7.74
N ASP A 595 29.98 7.21 -7.46
CA ASP A 595 29.88 8.28 -6.46
C ASP A 595 30.53 9.52 -7.06
N ALA A 596 29.75 10.25 -7.86
CA ALA A 596 30.24 11.31 -8.73
C ALA A 596 30.77 12.53 -7.95
N ASP A 597 30.33 12.75 -6.71
CA ASP A 597 30.80 13.84 -5.86
C ASP A 597 31.71 13.41 -4.69
N GLY A 598 31.90 12.10 -4.52
CA GLY A 598 32.88 11.52 -3.61
C GLY A 598 32.48 11.66 -2.14
N ASP A 599 31.17 11.73 -1.85
CA ASP A 599 30.66 11.93 -0.49
C ASP A 599 30.40 10.61 0.27
N GLY A 600 30.61 9.47 -0.41
CA GLY A 600 30.47 8.13 0.12
C GLY A 600 29.06 7.57 0.02
N VAL A 601 28.11 8.30 -0.57
CA VAL A 601 26.78 7.83 -0.96
C VAL A 601 26.75 7.67 -2.47
N GLY A 602 26.36 6.52 -2.98
CA GLY A 602 26.37 6.28 -4.42
C GLY A 602 25.31 7.08 -5.17
N ASP A 603 25.56 7.34 -6.45
CA ASP A 603 24.69 8.11 -7.35
C ASP A 603 23.25 7.55 -7.38
N ALA A 604 23.10 6.24 -7.18
CA ALA A 604 21.82 5.54 -7.20
C ALA A 604 20.92 5.84 -5.99
N CYS A 605 21.48 6.20 -4.83
CA CYS A 605 20.79 6.47 -3.57
C CYS A 605 20.98 7.91 -3.07
N ASP A 606 21.86 8.69 -3.69
CA ASP A 606 22.09 10.07 -3.32
C ASP A 606 20.94 10.99 -3.79
N PRO A 607 20.24 11.68 -2.87
CA PRO A 607 19.27 12.70 -3.25
C PRO A 607 19.90 13.94 -3.92
N CYS A 608 21.23 14.09 -3.88
CA CYS A 608 21.98 15.28 -4.29
C CYS A 608 23.26 14.98 -5.10
N THR A 609 23.18 14.05 -6.06
CA THR A 609 24.33 13.65 -6.87
C THR A 609 24.98 14.83 -7.61
N GLY A 610 26.27 15.07 -7.36
CA GLY A 610 26.99 16.16 -8.03
C GLY A 610 26.61 17.55 -7.47
N GLY A 611 26.09 17.59 -6.25
CA GLY A 611 25.69 18.80 -5.56
C GLY A 611 26.86 19.71 -5.17
N VAL A 612 26.54 20.89 -4.64
CA VAL A 612 27.56 21.83 -4.18
C VAL A 612 27.53 22.01 -2.67
N ALA A 613 28.71 22.22 -2.07
CA ALA A 613 28.81 22.58 -0.67
C ALA A 613 28.04 23.88 -0.38
N MET A 614 27.12 23.82 0.59
CA MET A 614 26.31 24.96 0.99
C MET A 614 27.12 25.90 1.88
N THR A 615 27.46 27.07 1.35
CA THR A 615 28.19 28.11 2.09
C THR A 615 27.26 28.98 2.92
N LYS A 616 27.79 29.68 3.93
CA LYS A 616 27.00 30.50 4.88
C LYS A 616 25.84 29.72 5.51
N ALA A 617 26.00 28.42 5.64
CA ALA A 617 24.98 27.52 6.15
C ALA A 617 24.71 27.82 7.63
N LYS A 618 23.44 27.85 8.00
CA LYS A 618 23.00 27.95 9.38
C LYS A 618 21.76 27.12 9.58
N LEU A 619 21.83 26.16 10.49
CA LEU A 619 20.70 25.35 10.94
C LEU A 619 20.43 25.65 12.41
N ILE A 620 19.16 25.90 12.75
CA ILE A 620 18.70 26.03 14.13
C ILE A 620 17.46 25.16 14.28
N VAL A 621 17.49 24.25 15.25
CA VAL A 621 16.33 23.47 15.68
C VAL A 621 16.06 23.80 17.14
N THR A 622 14.85 24.24 17.47
CA THR A 622 14.44 24.60 18.84
C THR A 622 13.17 23.87 19.21
N GLY A 623 13.00 23.55 20.49
CA GLY A 623 11.82 22.82 20.96
C GLY A 623 12.05 21.32 21.13
N LEU A 624 13.31 20.85 21.04
CA LEU A 624 13.70 19.43 21.11
C LEU A 624 13.40 18.71 22.45
N ALA A 625 12.58 19.32 23.31
CA ALA A 625 12.12 18.79 24.59
C ALA A 625 10.62 18.45 24.50
N THR A 626 10.06 17.85 25.56
CA THR A 626 8.62 17.54 25.59
C THR A 626 7.75 18.80 25.66
N PRO A 627 6.56 18.80 25.03
CA PRO A 627 5.92 17.69 24.30
C PRO A 627 6.49 17.48 22.89
N ALA A 628 6.53 16.23 22.41
CA ALA A 628 7.00 15.93 21.06
C ALA A 628 6.17 16.65 19.98
N ALA A 629 6.79 16.93 18.84
CA ALA A 629 6.18 17.54 17.65
C ALA A 629 5.82 19.05 17.75
N ASP A 630 6.45 19.82 18.64
CA ASP A 630 6.36 21.29 18.68
C ASP A 630 7.63 21.99 18.12
N ASP A 631 8.55 21.22 17.54
CA ASP A 631 9.85 21.69 17.09
C ASP A 631 9.73 22.79 16.02
N ARG A 632 10.73 23.67 16.02
CA ARG A 632 10.89 24.72 15.03
C ARG A 632 12.24 24.60 14.37
N LEU A 633 12.23 24.66 13.05
CA LEU A 633 13.42 24.57 12.22
C LEU A 633 13.65 25.91 11.50
N ARG A 634 14.92 26.32 11.42
CA ARG A 634 15.37 27.38 10.52
C ARG A 634 16.66 26.95 9.84
N LEU A 635 16.59 26.74 8.53
CA LEU A 635 17.73 26.48 7.67
C LEU A 635 17.94 27.65 6.72
N ARG A 636 19.20 28.03 6.50
CA ARG A 636 19.61 28.99 5.46
C ARG A 636 20.98 28.59 4.94
N GLY A 637 21.24 28.90 3.67
CA GLY A 637 22.57 28.77 3.09
C GLY A 637 22.62 29.27 1.65
N ARG A 638 23.77 29.07 1.02
CA ARG A 638 24.07 29.58 -0.31
C ARG A 638 24.79 28.53 -1.14
N LEU A 639 24.25 28.31 -2.33
CA LEU A 639 24.78 27.42 -3.36
C LEU A 639 25.46 28.25 -4.46
N THR A 640 26.49 27.68 -5.07
CA THR A 640 27.13 28.22 -6.28
C THR A 640 27.00 27.16 -7.37
N LEU A 641 25.90 27.20 -8.11
CA LEU A 641 25.58 26.21 -9.14
C LEU A 641 26.14 26.63 -10.50
N PRO A 642 26.32 25.69 -11.46
CA PRO A 642 26.67 26.03 -12.84
C PRO A 642 25.70 27.04 -13.45
N SER A 643 26.25 28.00 -14.22
CA SER A 643 25.49 29.07 -14.87
C SER A 643 25.77 29.10 -16.38
N PRO A 644 24.74 29.25 -17.24
CA PRO A 644 23.32 29.34 -16.90
C PRO A 644 22.78 28.03 -16.30
N PHE A 645 21.77 28.12 -15.44
CA PHE A 645 21.15 26.93 -14.86
C PHE A 645 20.56 26.05 -15.97
N SER A 646 20.98 24.79 -16.01
CA SER A 646 20.49 23.78 -16.95
C SER A 646 20.11 22.53 -16.16
N PRO A 647 18.82 22.16 -16.07
CA PRO A 647 17.64 22.90 -16.53
C PRO A 647 17.46 24.27 -15.82
N PRO A 648 16.62 25.19 -16.31
CA PRO A 648 16.32 26.41 -15.56
C PRO A 648 15.73 26.09 -14.18
N LEU A 649 16.14 26.82 -13.14
CA LEU A 649 15.56 26.70 -11.80
C LEU A 649 14.04 26.91 -11.88
N ASP A 650 13.27 25.91 -11.45
CA ASP A 650 11.82 26.03 -11.34
C ASP A 650 11.23 25.31 -10.12
N PRO A 651 11.52 25.78 -8.89
CA PRO A 651 10.88 25.29 -7.67
C PRO A 651 9.35 25.35 -7.70
N MET A 652 8.76 26.25 -8.48
CA MET A 652 7.31 26.36 -8.59
C MET A 652 6.71 25.15 -9.32
N THR A 653 7.38 24.59 -10.31
CA THR A 653 6.88 23.39 -11.01
C THR A 653 7.43 22.11 -10.39
N LYS A 654 8.70 22.11 -9.99
CA LYS A 654 9.43 20.92 -9.55
C LYS A 654 9.38 20.67 -8.03
N GLY A 655 9.08 21.70 -7.23
CA GLY A 655 9.18 21.60 -5.78
C GLY A 655 10.62 21.67 -5.28
N VAL A 656 10.79 21.42 -3.98
CA VAL A 656 12.09 21.40 -3.29
C VAL A 656 12.06 20.30 -2.24
N ARG A 657 13.09 19.47 -2.16
CA ARG A 657 13.25 18.49 -1.07
C ARG A 657 14.27 19.00 -0.05
N ILE A 658 13.99 18.81 1.23
CA ILE A 658 14.86 19.19 2.34
C ILE A 658 15.10 17.94 3.17
N LEU A 659 16.36 17.61 3.39
CA LEU A 659 16.77 16.50 4.22
C LEU A 659 17.60 17.00 5.40
N LEU A 660 17.42 16.38 6.56
CA LEU A 660 18.34 16.43 7.68
C LEU A 660 18.78 15.02 8.00
N ASP A 661 20.09 14.80 7.97
CA ASP A 661 20.72 13.54 8.37
C ASP A 661 21.58 13.78 9.61
N ASP A 662 21.67 12.79 10.47
CA ASP A 662 22.48 12.82 11.69
C ASP A 662 23.67 11.84 11.62
N ALA A 663 24.62 11.99 12.55
CA ALA A 663 25.85 11.20 12.55
C ALA A 663 25.66 9.72 12.90
N MET A 664 24.47 9.32 13.38
CA MET A 664 24.14 7.94 13.71
C MET A 664 23.36 7.25 12.57
N GLY A 665 23.22 7.90 11.41
CA GLY A 665 22.44 7.40 10.28
C GLY A 665 20.94 7.66 10.39
N GLY A 666 20.49 8.44 11.38
CA GLY A 666 19.11 8.88 11.48
C GLY A 666 18.79 9.99 10.47
N ARG A 667 17.53 10.03 10.02
CA ARG A 667 17.01 11.10 9.15
C ARG A 667 15.85 11.85 9.82
N PRO A 668 16.13 12.83 10.71
CA PRO A 668 15.11 13.57 11.43
C PRO A 668 14.12 14.37 10.57
N LEU A 669 14.47 14.64 9.30
CA LEU A 669 13.59 15.30 8.35
C LEU A 669 13.87 14.79 6.94
N ASP A 670 12.82 14.39 6.24
CA ASP A 670 12.84 14.15 4.79
C ASP A 670 11.53 14.64 4.19
N VAL A 671 11.56 15.87 3.66
CA VAL A 671 10.35 16.54 3.21
C VAL A 671 10.49 17.04 1.79
N SER A 672 9.61 16.52 0.93
CA SER A 672 9.39 17.04 -0.42
C SER A 672 8.29 18.09 -0.39
N VAL A 673 8.68 19.37 -0.52
CA VAL A 673 7.75 20.47 -0.74
C VAL A 673 7.34 20.46 -2.21
N PRO A 674 6.06 20.20 -2.54
CA PRO A 674 5.64 20.02 -3.91
C PRO A 674 5.72 21.33 -4.69
N GLY A 675 5.79 21.20 -6.01
CA GLY A 675 5.44 22.30 -6.91
C GLY A 675 3.98 22.75 -6.74
N GLY A 676 3.62 23.87 -7.34
CA GLY A 676 2.27 24.43 -7.38
C GLY A 676 2.27 25.94 -7.18
N ALA A 677 1.50 26.65 -8.01
CA ALA A 677 1.29 28.08 -7.84
C ALA A 677 0.67 28.41 -6.47
N TYR A 678 0.97 29.58 -5.92
CA TYR A 678 0.34 30.02 -4.69
C TYR A 678 -1.18 30.19 -4.85
N ASN A 679 -1.93 29.42 -4.08
CA ASN A 679 -3.36 29.54 -3.95
C ASN A 679 -3.69 30.50 -2.80
N TYR A 680 -4.40 31.58 -3.13
CA TYR A 680 -4.77 32.61 -2.16
C TYR A 680 -5.86 32.18 -1.18
N ALA A 681 -6.72 31.23 -1.55
CA ALA A 681 -7.78 30.71 -0.69
C ALA A 681 -7.19 29.82 0.41
N THR A 682 -6.35 28.87 0.04
CA THR A 682 -5.70 27.94 0.99
C THR A 682 -4.45 28.53 1.65
N LYS A 683 -3.96 29.66 1.13
CA LYS A 683 -2.71 30.31 1.52
C LYS A 683 -1.48 29.40 1.36
N THR A 684 -1.52 28.49 0.39
CA THR A 684 -0.48 27.47 0.18
C THR A 684 0.05 27.48 -1.26
N GLY A 685 1.35 27.23 -1.45
CA GLY A 685 2.01 27.11 -2.75
C GLY A 685 3.17 28.11 -2.97
N TRP A 686 3.68 28.19 -4.19
CA TRP A 686 4.84 29.01 -4.56
C TRP A 686 4.44 30.38 -5.13
N LYS A 687 5.01 31.43 -4.54
CA LYS A 687 5.01 32.78 -5.11
C LYS A 687 6.32 33.01 -5.85
N VAL A 688 6.24 33.44 -7.10
CA VAL A 688 7.40 33.69 -7.96
C VAL A 688 7.39 35.15 -8.40
N ASN A 689 8.55 35.81 -8.40
CA ASN A 689 8.66 37.15 -8.95
C ASN A 689 8.67 37.13 -10.50
N PRO A 690 8.30 38.24 -11.17
CA PRO A 690 8.23 38.28 -12.64
C PRO A 690 9.52 37.89 -13.35
N SER A 691 10.68 38.19 -12.76
CA SER A 691 11.99 37.83 -13.31
C SER A 691 12.40 36.37 -13.08
N ARG A 692 11.57 35.57 -12.40
CA ARG A 692 11.87 34.16 -12.03
C ARG A 692 13.26 34.00 -11.41
N THR A 693 13.56 34.85 -10.43
CA THR A 693 14.80 34.80 -9.64
C THR A 693 14.54 34.61 -8.15
N SER A 694 13.27 34.65 -7.72
CA SER A 694 12.89 34.47 -6.32
C SER A 694 11.60 33.67 -6.25
N TRP A 695 11.69 32.50 -5.62
CA TRP A 695 10.58 31.62 -5.30
C TRP A 695 10.38 31.58 -3.79
N LYS A 696 9.13 31.68 -3.36
CA LYS A 696 8.75 31.60 -1.96
C LYS A 696 7.55 30.68 -1.82
N TYR A 697 7.80 29.50 -1.27
CA TYR A 697 6.75 28.63 -0.79
C TYR A 697 6.20 29.17 0.53
N ALA A 698 4.89 29.07 0.71
CA ALA A 698 4.24 29.20 1.99
C ALA A 698 3.17 28.14 2.11
N ASN A 699 2.93 27.65 3.32
CA ASN A 699 1.80 26.79 3.64
C ASN A 699 1.06 27.38 4.86
N GLY A 700 -0.21 27.74 4.68
CA GLY A 700 -1.06 28.30 5.73
C GLY A 700 -1.70 27.26 6.66
N LEU A 701 -1.62 25.97 6.32
CA LEU A 701 -2.33 24.85 6.94
C LEU A 701 -1.42 23.98 7.83
N GLY A 702 -0.45 24.57 8.53
CA GLY A 702 0.42 23.85 9.47
C GLY A 702 1.74 23.33 8.90
N GLY A 703 1.95 23.42 7.59
CA GLY A 703 3.21 23.00 6.95
C GLY A 703 3.22 21.52 6.54
N ILE A 704 4.18 21.12 5.72
CA ILE A 704 4.40 19.71 5.33
C ILE A 704 5.50 19.17 6.22
N GLN A 705 5.21 18.15 7.04
CA GLN A 705 6.10 17.71 8.14
C GLN A 705 6.60 18.91 8.97
N GLY A 706 5.72 19.89 9.21
CA GLY A 706 6.04 21.14 9.91
C GLY A 706 6.77 22.22 9.08
N ILE A 707 7.23 21.96 7.85
CA ILE A 707 7.81 23.00 6.97
C ILE A 707 6.72 23.91 6.40
N VAL A 708 6.74 25.16 6.86
CA VAL A 708 5.73 26.18 6.52
C VAL A 708 6.20 27.19 5.48
N ARG A 709 7.52 27.25 5.21
CA ARG A 709 8.11 28.20 4.26
C ARG A 709 9.40 27.67 3.69
N VAL A 710 9.55 27.81 2.37
CA VAL A 710 10.82 27.63 1.65
C VAL A 710 11.08 28.87 0.79
N THR A 711 12.33 29.26 0.67
CA THR A 711 12.77 30.35 -0.21
C THR A 711 13.95 29.88 -1.04
N VAL A 712 13.88 30.14 -2.34
CA VAL A 712 14.97 29.96 -3.29
C VAL A 712 15.17 31.28 -4.01
N ARG A 713 16.40 31.81 -4.04
CA ARG A 713 16.69 33.10 -4.65
C ARG A 713 17.97 33.03 -5.48
N ALA A 714 17.83 33.05 -6.79
CA ALA A 714 18.93 33.22 -7.71
C ALA A 714 19.39 34.68 -7.71
N SER A 715 20.70 34.90 -7.58
CA SER A 715 21.30 36.23 -7.65
C SER A 715 21.30 36.72 -9.10
N SER A 716 20.73 37.90 -9.33
CA SER A 716 20.86 38.57 -10.63
C SER A 716 22.23 39.25 -10.81
N ALA A 717 23.01 39.40 -9.73
CA ALA A 717 24.30 40.10 -9.74
C ALA A 717 25.50 39.14 -9.79
N VAL A 718 25.34 37.89 -9.36
CA VAL A 718 26.40 36.88 -9.29
C VAL A 718 25.87 35.63 -9.98
N PRO A 719 26.30 35.33 -11.22
CA PRO A 719 25.87 34.15 -11.96
C PRO A 719 26.06 32.86 -11.14
N GLY A 720 25.09 31.95 -11.21
CA GLY A 720 25.15 30.66 -10.50
C GLY A 720 24.82 30.70 -9.01
N GLN A 721 24.86 31.87 -8.37
CA GLN A 721 24.63 31.97 -6.93
C GLN A 721 23.14 31.84 -6.58
N VAL A 722 22.79 30.90 -5.69
CA VAL A 722 21.43 30.68 -5.21
C VAL A 722 21.40 30.68 -3.68
N ASP A 723 20.67 31.62 -3.08
CA ASP A 723 20.40 31.62 -1.64
C ASP A 723 19.14 30.78 -1.35
N VAL A 724 19.26 29.80 -0.44
CA VAL A 724 18.17 28.90 -0.02
C VAL A 724 17.82 29.10 1.44
N GLY A 725 16.59 28.78 1.80
CA GLY A 725 16.20 28.72 3.21
C GLY A 725 14.87 28.03 3.44
N ALA A 726 14.74 27.41 4.60
CA ALA A 726 13.53 26.74 5.05
C ALA A 726 13.17 27.18 6.46
N SER A 727 11.88 27.15 6.78
CA SER A 727 11.39 27.38 8.13
C SER A 727 10.26 26.43 8.46
N GLY A 728 10.38 25.76 9.60
CA GLY A 728 9.38 24.86 10.13
C GLY A 728 8.82 25.33 11.47
N ARG A 729 7.60 24.90 11.80
CA ARG A 729 6.91 25.08 13.08
C ARG A 729 6.02 23.88 13.34
N ASN A 730 5.87 23.49 14.60
CA ASN A 730 5.04 22.34 15.01
C ASN A 730 5.43 21.08 14.22
N GLY A 731 6.73 20.88 13.99
CA GLY A 731 7.26 19.65 13.38
C GLY A 731 7.87 18.76 14.44
N ALA A 732 8.25 17.55 14.04
CA ALA A 732 9.10 16.67 14.84
C ALA A 732 10.44 16.54 14.10
N TYR A 733 11.49 17.15 14.63
CA TYR A 733 12.85 17.12 14.07
C TYR A 733 13.84 16.62 15.12
N PRO A 734 13.64 15.42 15.69
CA PRO A 734 14.40 14.96 16.84
C PRO A 734 15.89 14.82 16.47
N VAL A 735 16.77 15.52 17.19
CA VAL A 735 18.22 15.33 17.08
C VAL A 735 18.76 15.00 18.46
N ALA A 736 19.28 13.78 18.63
CA ALA A 736 19.86 13.36 19.91
C ALA A 736 21.22 14.06 20.15
N HIS A 737 21.60 14.22 21.42
CA HIS A 737 22.87 14.85 21.80
C HIS A 737 24.10 14.14 21.22
N GLY A 738 24.03 12.81 21.03
CA GLY A 738 25.08 12.00 20.41
C GLY A 738 25.04 11.97 18.88
N ALA A 739 24.02 12.56 18.24
CA ALA A 739 23.78 12.49 16.80
C ALA A 739 24.44 13.61 15.99
N ILE A 740 25.35 14.40 16.59
CA ILE A 740 26.09 15.45 15.88
C ILE A 740 27.45 14.90 15.40
N PRO A 741 27.96 15.31 14.22
CA PRO A 741 27.44 16.39 13.37
C PRO A 741 26.19 16.01 12.57
N VAL A 742 25.25 16.96 12.42
CA VAL A 742 24.15 16.81 11.45
C VAL A 742 24.58 17.34 10.09
N SER A 743 23.90 16.92 9.03
CA SER A 743 24.00 17.52 7.70
C SER A 743 22.63 17.97 7.22
N ALA A 744 22.60 18.99 6.36
CA ALA A 744 21.35 19.50 5.78
C ALA A 744 21.47 19.61 4.27
N THR A 745 20.58 18.91 3.56
CA THR A 745 20.57 18.85 2.09
C THR A 745 19.34 19.57 1.56
N VAL A 746 19.52 20.37 0.51
CA VAL A 746 18.42 21.04 -0.21
C VAL A 746 18.52 20.68 -1.69
N VAL A 747 17.48 20.05 -2.22
CA VAL A 747 17.34 19.61 -3.61
C VAL A 747 16.37 20.57 -4.32
N LEU A 748 16.81 21.30 -5.34
CA LEU A 748 16.02 22.34 -6.01
C LEU A 748 15.16 21.82 -7.18
N ASP A 749 15.34 20.56 -7.55
CA ASP A 749 14.66 19.78 -8.58
C ASP A 749 14.19 18.42 -8.02
N ALA A 750 13.37 18.47 -6.96
CA ALA A 750 12.87 17.28 -6.26
C ALA A 750 12.21 16.23 -7.20
N PRO A 751 12.26 14.92 -6.86
CA PRO A 751 12.72 14.34 -5.59
C PRO A 751 14.22 13.99 -5.47
N ARG A 752 14.97 13.96 -6.57
CA ARG A 752 16.43 13.73 -6.62
C ARG A 752 17.07 14.69 -7.63
N ALA A 753 18.19 15.31 -7.27
CA ALA A 753 18.87 16.28 -8.13
C ALA A 753 19.84 15.60 -9.11
N THR A 754 19.33 14.82 -10.06
CA THR A 754 20.16 14.18 -11.09
C THR A 754 20.89 15.19 -12.00
N THR A 755 20.56 16.48 -11.88
CA THR A 755 21.18 17.58 -12.63
C THR A 755 22.17 18.41 -11.80
N GLY A 756 22.47 17.99 -10.56
CA GLY A 756 23.37 18.69 -9.63
C GLY A 756 22.79 19.98 -9.03
N GLN A 757 21.48 20.23 -9.16
CA GLN A 757 20.82 21.42 -8.63
C GLN A 757 20.42 21.27 -7.16
N CYS A 758 21.41 20.97 -6.34
CA CYS A 758 21.22 20.79 -4.92
C CYS A 758 22.45 21.27 -4.15
N GLY A 759 22.37 21.24 -2.82
CA GLY A 759 23.56 21.36 -2.03
C GLY A 759 23.41 20.93 -0.59
N ARG A 760 24.55 20.55 -0.03
CA ARG A 760 24.68 19.93 1.28
C ARG A 760 25.50 20.83 2.21
N ALA A 761 24.98 21.06 3.41
CA ALA A 761 25.69 21.71 4.50
C ALA A 761 26.17 20.63 5.47
N THR A 762 27.48 20.56 5.72
CA THR A 762 28.09 19.70 6.73
C THR A 762 28.67 20.54 7.86
N PHE A 763 28.64 20.03 9.09
CA PHE A 763 29.13 20.72 10.29
C PHE A 763 30.14 19.86 11.08
N PRO A 764 31.24 19.42 10.45
CA PRO A 764 32.05 18.27 10.90
C PRO A 764 32.94 18.53 12.13
N GLY A 765 33.20 19.79 12.49
CA GLY A 765 34.31 20.12 13.37
C GLY A 765 33.91 20.75 14.71
N PRO A 766 34.84 20.79 15.67
CA PRO A 766 34.83 21.83 16.69
C PRO A 766 35.25 23.19 16.05
N PRO A 767 34.83 24.33 16.63
CA PRO A 767 35.22 25.66 16.15
C PRO A 767 36.75 25.80 15.99
N PRO A 768 37.26 26.51 14.96
CA PRO A 768 36.57 27.47 14.09
C PRO A 768 35.90 26.88 12.84
N ALA A 769 35.94 25.56 12.64
CA ALA A 769 35.20 24.90 11.56
C ALA A 769 33.68 24.97 11.79
N PRO A 770 32.85 24.84 10.74
CA PRO A 770 31.41 24.71 10.89
C PRO A 770 31.07 23.62 11.89
N SER A 771 30.25 23.95 12.88
CA SER A 771 30.03 23.10 14.06
C SER A 771 28.59 23.18 14.55
N CYS A 772 28.11 22.08 15.12
CA CYS A 772 26.82 22.00 15.79
C CYS A 772 27.01 22.01 17.31
N ARG A 773 26.14 22.73 18.02
CA ARG A 773 26.14 22.78 19.49
C ARG A 773 24.74 22.90 20.06
N PHE A 774 24.47 22.09 21.07
CA PHE A 774 23.29 22.22 21.92
C PHE A 774 23.47 23.34 22.97
N ASN A 775 22.37 24.02 23.33
CA ASN A 775 22.34 24.85 24.53
C ASN A 775 22.41 23.97 25.80
N ALA A 776 22.55 24.61 26.97
CA ALA A 776 22.74 23.90 28.24
C ALA A 776 21.58 22.95 28.60
N THR A 777 20.36 23.23 28.12
CA THR A 777 19.16 22.43 28.39
C THR A 777 18.88 21.36 27.34
N GLY A 778 19.67 21.27 26.26
CA GLY A 778 19.42 20.37 25.13
C GLY A 778 18.26 20.76 24.22
N SER A 779 17.48 21.79 24.57
CA SER A 779 16.27 22.18 23.86
C SER A 779 16.52 22.96 22.56
N THR A 780 17.76 23.35 22.28
CA THR A 780 18.14 24.08 21.07
C THR A 780 19.45 23.56 20.49
N LEU A 781 19.40 23.10 19.25
CA LEU A 781 20.57 22.82 18.42
C LEU A 781 20.86 24.02 17.52
N THR A 782 22.11 24.47 17.50
CA THR A 782 22.58 25.50 16.55
C THR A 782 23.81 25.00 15.82
N CYS A 783 23.74 24.98 14.49
CA CYS A 783 24.86 24.70 13.59
C CYS A 783 25.19 25.92 12.73
N ARG A 784 26.47 26.28 12.65
CA ARG A 784 26.94 27.47 11.93
C ARG A 784 28.41 27.39 11.56
#